data_AF-A0A2V6D583-F1
#
_entry.id   AF-A0A2V6D583-F1
#
_cell.length_a   1.000
_cell.length_b   1.000
_cell.length_c   1.000
_cell.angle_alpha   90.00
_cell.angle_beta   90.00
_cell.angle_gamma   90.00
#
_symmetry.space_group_name_H-M   'P 1'
#
loop_
_entity.id
_entity.type
_entity.pdbx_description
1 polymer ?
#
loop_
_entity_poly.entity_id
_entity_poly.type
_entity_poly.pdbx_seq_one_letter_code
_entity_poly.pdbx_strand_id
1 'polypeptide(L)'
;MTAYGKIYRGAETDGPLSAFIFGSTSSFDLATNFDANHVGTGGGFKFSALQLTGNPTISTVNGEINLGLISIGNITSAAPGGTLTFAGIRSLLLATQNGSITLGPEISFSSLQDITFYARGAGSALTFGSAISNVQQLEVDAEGSIQLNGAVTVQDIRSFAGVDFLAGSGSITATTSIDIHADNDVNFNLNQFPEGTNTGQFVTIDAGHNVNIDPTGDQTVFTNANIITVHAGNAINITGTSPTTLNLTSSTNTFGFIVAFSAGSDFTLASGLAINLDNSGSGNLTAGANIILGATGNMIVNNNGSLDLNVLNNDGGQIGSGGDIALTAGKNLTANSINLFVNNRNGGNIGSGGNVSLFSGGTLTATGDVTLGVSTRNDGNGGGIISSSSEVIFTAIGISIGGFFQTFVSTNGGGHIQGDVFDTVSASANLNAQQGILASIEDTGFGATGNFIAGGQIDGNAIVILSAQNIITASTATGVPGIDTMALEASIYPNVGGKVGGDAIVNVFASQDISAPGTALFWVANGNYQNLGPGRIGGNAFVNVSGANISTGDLFHQILSYGGALIGGDASLSLNATNLSVNGTFDTRIDNTAATIHGNASMVFNTTTGLTSTGDQFYQLINADGGTIGGSATLDVTTQNLSSGRSLFVAILNSTNDGGATGTVASNATLNFNVSGTAIVATDAIFQINGSNSAASSTINFNGGIYNVGGTFEGFMDGSGTMTFNNATIHADTVKAAIFGANGTLRIGGGSISANTLLHLYAPGSGGIIDFVSNVTLNSSATAAVIAANTVTIENGVVVTIGASTSANVYTNVPNYSARSGGNNKTSGTFVGAVTTQPLGGQPPFDSPSTRVARRSTRTSAAVIHVTDSSQLSSLLNNATPGPNGKVRVSPVTRSRNPSVQGSTRTMAAATALDRSADARARSGVLASRIQ
;
A
#
# COMPACT_ATOMS: atom_id res chain seq x y z
N MET A 1 36.75 64.33 30.21
CA MET A 1 37.78 63.36 29.77
C MET A 1 38.00 62.36 30.88
N THR A 2 37.79 61.08 30.63
CA THR A 2 38.18 59.98 31.54
C THR A 2 39.49 59.40 31.01
N ALA A 3 40.60 59.60 31.71
CA ALA A 3 41.93 59.14 31.27
C ALA A 3 42.36 57.79 31.92
N TYR A 4 41.47 57.16 32.69
CA TYR A 4 41.79 56.03 33.59
C TYR A 4 41.42 54.65 33.03
N GLY A 5 41.51 54.45 31.72
CA GLY A 5 41.23 53.14 31.10
C GLY A 5 42.37 52.13 31.33
N LYS A 6 42.05 50.83 31.28
CA LYS A 6 43.04 49.74 31.25
C LYS A 6 42.97 49.00 29.91
N ILE A 7 44.10 48.47 29.45
CA ILE A 7 44.16 47.61 28.27
C ILE A 7 44.09 46.15 28.73
N TYR A 8 43.17 45.39 28.15
CA TYR A 8 43.15 43.95 28.19
C TYR A 8 43.99 43.41 27.02
N ARG A 9 45.02 42.62 27.33
CA ARG A 9 46.03 42.14 26.36
C ARG A 9 45.77 40.71 25.88
N GLY A 10 44.57 40.19 26.15
CA GLY A 10 44.17 38.83 25.81
C GLY A 10 44.34 37.85 26.97
N ALA A 11 43.68 36.70 26.82
CA ALA A 11 43.48 35.74 27.90
C ALA A 11 44.78 35.12 28.44
N GLU A 12 45.79 34.94 27.57
CA GLU A 12 47.08 34.38 27.96
C GLU A 12 47.87 35.29 28.91
N THR A 13 47.64 36.61 28.84
CA THR A 13 48.38 37.59 29.65
C THR A 13 47.59 38.05 30.87
N ASP A 14 46.29 38.33 30.69
CA ASP A 14 45.46 38.98 31.71
C ASP A 14 44.39 38.04 32.31
N GLY A 15 44.35 36.77 31.90
CA GLY A 15 43.30 35.80 32.28
C GLY A 15 41.99 36.00 31.51
N PRO A 16 40.93 35.24 31.79
CA PRO A 16 39.63 35.39 31.13
C PRO A 16 39.09 36.82 31.21
N LEU A 17 38.48 37.32 30.13
CA LEU A 17 37.98 38.69 30.05
C LEU A 17 36.93 38.98 31.13
N SER A 18 35.99 38.06 31.35
CA SER A 18 34.96 38.13 32.39
C SER A 18 35.58 38.33 33.78
N ALA A 19 36.61 37.56 34.12
CA ALA A 19 37.34 37.71 35.36
C ALA A 19 38.08 39.06 35.44
N PHE A 20 38.65 39.53 34.34
CA PHE A 20 39.35 40.81 34.27
C PHE A 20 38.43 42.02 34.49
N ILE A 21 37.25 42.05 33.84
CA ILE A 21 36.34 43.20 33.87
C ILE A 21 35.33 43.13 35.03
N PHE A 22 34.87 41.95 35.43
CA PHE A 22 33.88 41.74 36.50
C PHE A 22 34.48 41.30 37.84
N GLY A 23 35.73 40.83 37.85
CA GLY A 23 36.42 40.33 39.04
C GLY A 23 36.31 38.82 39.27
N SER A 24 35.39 38.14 38.57
CA SER A 24 35.23 36.69 38.56
C SER A 24 34.34 36.25 37.40
N THR A 25 34.58 35.07 36.84
CA THR A 25 33.68 34.41 35.89
C THR A 25 32.50 33.79 36.64
N SER A 26 31.27 34.06 36.19
CA SER A 26 30.02 33.50 36.72
C SER A 26 29.50 32.35 35.84
N SER A 27 28.43 31.68 36.28
CA SER A 27 27.71 30.69 35.47
C SER A 27 27.11 31.30 34.20
N PHE A 28 26.65 32.54 34.25
CA PHE A 28 26.15 33.26 33.08
C PHE A 28 27.25 33.52 32.05
N ASP A 29 28.43 33.96 32.51
CA ASP A 29 29.60 34.17 31.66
C ASP A 29 30.03 32.87 30.94
N LEU A 30 29.85 31.71 31.60
CA LEU A 30 30.06 30.39 31.01
C LEU A 30 28.95 30.00 30.03
N ALA A 31 27.67 30.24 30.37
CA ALA A 31 26.52 29.87 29.55
C ALA A 31 26.49 30.61 28.20
N THR A 32 26.86 31.89 28.18
CA THR A 32 26.94 32.67 26.93
C THR A 32 28.23 32.42 26.14
N ASN A 33 29.18 31.66 26.70
CA ASN A 33 30.55 31.51 26.19
C ASN A 33 31.30 32.86 26.07
N PHE A 34 31.04 33.81 26.97
CA PHE A 34 31.53 35.19 26.87
C PHE A 34 33.05 35.28 26.63
N ASP A 35 33.84 34.54 27.40
CA ASP A 35 35.31 34.57 27.28
C ASP A 35 35.83 33.98 25.97
N ALA A 36 35.10 33.05 25.36
CA ALA A 36 35.45 32.43 24.09
C ALA A 36 35.02 33.29 22.90
N ASN A 37 33.93 34.05 23.03
CA ASN A 37 33.45 34.96 21.97
C ASN A 37 34.27 36.27 21.92
N HIS A 38 34.92 36.65 23.02
CA HIS A 38 35.65 37.91 23.16
C HIS A 38 37.15 37.73 23.46
N VAL A 39 37.88 37.07 22.55
CA VAL A 39 39.31 36.73 22.71
C VAL A 39 40.30 37.84 22.35
N GLY A 40 39.83 38.95 21.78
CA GLY A 40 40.67 40.06 21.31
C GLY A 40 41.22 40.97 22.43
N THR A 41 42.17 41.84 22.07
CA THR A 41 42.62 42.93 22.95
C THR A 41 41.61 44.09 22.94
N GLY A 42 41.59 44.91 23.99
CA GLY A 42 40.67 46.04 24.06
C GLY A 42 40.94 47.03 25.18
N GLY A 43 40.50 48.27 25.00
CA GLY A 43 40.54 49.31 26.03
C GLY A 43 39.26 49.29 26.86
N GLY A 44 39.38 49.16 28.19
CA GLY A 44 38.26 49.10 29.12
C GLY A 44 38.21 50.30 30.06
N PHE A 45 37.02 50.88 30.25
CA PHE A 45 36.73 51.91 31.25
C PHE A 45 35.65 51.42 32.20
N LYS A 46 35.87 51.55 33.51
CA LYS A 46 34.93 51.08 34.54
C LYS A 46 34.32 52.25 35.32
N PHE A 47 33.00 52.22 35.50
CA PHE A 47 32.19 53.27 36.10
C PHE A 47 31.37 52.72 37.27
N SER A 48 31.00 53.56 38.25
CA SER A 48 30.03 53.17 39.28
C SER A 48 28.62 53.00 38.71
N ALA A 49 28.22 53.92 37.84
CA ALA A 49 27.04 53.87 36.99
C ALA A 49 27.36 54.57 35.67
N LEU A 50 26.73 54.17 34.57
CA LEU A 50 26.95 54.77 33.25
C LEU A 50 25.63 55.28 32.69
N GLN A 51 25.61 56.54 32.26
CA GLN A 51 24.50 57.13 31.53
C GLN A 51 24.99 57.67 30.19
N LEU A 52 24.34 57.26 29.10
CA LEU A 52 24.65 57.69 27.74
C LEU A 52 23.75 58.86 27.35
N THR A 53 24.33 60.05 27.15
CA THR A 53 23.58 61.27 26.83
C THR A 53 23.97 61.93 25.51
N GLY A 54 24.86 61.31 24.73
CA GLY A 54 25.34 61.81 23.44
C GLY A 54 26.58 61.08 22.92
N ASN A 55 26.92 61.33 21.65
CA ASN A 55 28.03 60.63 20.96
C ASN A 55 29.40 61.04 21.54
N PRO A 56 30.23 60.09 22.02
CA PRO A 56 31.55 60.42 22.56
C PRO A 56 32.54 60.82 21.47
N THR A 57 33.49 61.70 21.81
CA THR A 57 34.69 61.94 21.00
C THR A 57 35.79 60.97 21.44
N ILE A 58 36.29 60.18 20.50
CA ILE A 58 37.28 59.12 20.76
C ILE A 58 38.55 59.38 19.93
N SER A 59 39.72 59.07 20.49
CA SER A 59 41.00 59.04 19.78
C SER A 59 41.66 57.69 19.98
N THR A 60 41.91 56.97 18.90
CA THR A 60 42.57 55.66 18.88
C THR A 60 44.05 55.75 18.48
N VAL A 61 44.62 56.97 18.41
CA VAL A 61 46.02 57.17 18.04
C VAL A 61 46.92 56.44 19.06
N ASN A 62 47.64 55.41 18.58
CA ASN A 62 48.47 54.49 19.38
C ASN A 62 47.69 53.64 20.42
N GLY A 63 46.38 53.47 20.26
CA GLY A 63 45.51 52.75 21.20
C GLY A 63 44.72 51.60 20.57
N GLU A 64 43.95 50.90 21.40
CA GLU A 64 43.05 49.82 20.98
C GLU A 64 41.83 50.38 20.23
N ILE A 65 41.30 49.58 19.30
CA ILE A 65 40.09 49.90 18.54
C ILE A 65 38.86 49.11 19.01
N ASN A 66 39.01 48.23 19.99
CA ASN A 66 37.89 47.58 20.69
C ASN A 66 37.71 48.26 22.05
N LEU A 67 36.49 48.69 22.37
CA LEU A 67 36.19 49.50 23.54
C LEU A 67 35.17 48.80 24.44
N GLY A 68 35.52 48.62 25.71
CA GLY A 68 34.60 48.18 26.77
C GLY A 68 34.24 49.33 27.70
N LEU A 69 32.95 49.63 27.85
CA LEU A 69 32.44 50.49 28.92
C LEU A 69 31.67 49.63 29.92
N ILE A 70 32.24 49.52 31.12
CA ILE A 70 31.80 48.60 32.16
C ILE A 70 31.18 49.40 33.30
N SER A 71 29.93 49.16 33.65
CA SER A 71 29.27 49.77 34.81
C SER A 71 29.19 48.78 35.97
N ILE A 72 29.42 49.24 37.20
CA ILE A 72 29.19 48.38 38.38
C ILE A 72 27.68 48.16 38.57
N GLY A 73 26.89 49.22 38.46
CA GLY A 73 25.42 49.18 38.46
C GLY A 73 24.82 49.33 37.05
N ASN A 74 23.65 49.94 36.94
CA ASN A 74 22.91 50.04 35.68
C ASN A 74 23.62 50.87 34.60
N ILE A 75 23.31 50.56 33.33
CA ILE A 75 23.56 51.43 32.19
C ILE A 75 22.21 52.01 31.74
N THR A 76 22.12 53.34 31.63
CA THR A 76 20.91 54.04 31.17
C THR A 76 21.22 55.03 30.06
N SER A 77 20.20 55.56 29.39
CA SER A 77 20.33 56.72 28.51
C SER A 77 19.49 57.90 28.99
N ALA A 78 19.81 59.10 28.51
CA ALA A 78 19.01 60.31 28.74
C ALA A 78 19.24 61.36 27.65
N ALA A 79 18.38 62.39 27.60
CA ALA A 79 18.56 63.55 26.73
C ALA A 79 19.88 64.30 27.03
N PRO A 80 20.50 64.99 26.05
CA PRO A 80 20.00 65.31 24.71
C PRO A 80 20.02 64.14 23.72
N GLY A 81 20.79 63.08 23.99
CA GLY A 81 20.80 61.85 23.20
C GLY A 81 21.47 62.00 21.82
N GLY A 82 20.92 61.32 20.81
CA GLY A 82 21.39 61.33 19.42
C GLY A 82 22.08 60.03 18.98
N THR A 83 22.58 60.03 17.73
CA THR A 83 23.25 58.87 17.13
C THR A 83 24.68 58.71 17.64
N LEU A 84 24.94 57.59 18.30
CA LEU A 84 26.21 57.17 18.85
C LEU A 84 26.96 56.33 17.81
N THR A 85 28.02 56.91 17.25
CA THR A 85 28.82 56.26 16.20
C THR A 85 30.14 55.71 16.71
N PHE A 86 30.61 56.18 17.87
CA PHE A 86 31.90 55.79 18.46
C PHE A 86 33.04 55.81 17.43
N ALA A 87 33.11 56.89 16.63
CA ALA A 87 33.99 56.97 15.47
C ALA A 87 35.44 56.55 15.80
N GLY A 88 35.98 55.61 15.00
CA GLY A 88 37.31 55.02 15.20
C GLY A 88 37.33 53.72 16.02
N ILE A 89 36.21 53.34 16.65
CA ILE A 89 36.03 52.04 17.30
C ILE A 89 35.46 51.03 16.31
N ARG A 90 35.96 49.80 16.41
CA ARG A 90 35.51 48.64 15.65
C ARG A 90 34.42 47.87 16.40
N SER A 91 34.73 47.45 17.62
CA SER A 91 33.85 46.67 18.50
C SER A 91 33.57 47.43 19.80
N LEU A 92 32.29 47.52 20.16
CA LEU A 92 31.83 48.17 21.38
C LEU A 92 31.17 47.15 22.32
N LEU A 93 31.72 47.01 23.53
CA LEU A 93 31.12 46.25 24.63
C LEU A 93 30.53 47.22 25.66
N LEU A 94 29.23 47.11 25.92
CA LEU A 94 28.53 47.78 27.02
C LEU A 94 28.08 46.73 28.02
N ALA A 95 28.73 46.67 29.18
CA ALA A 95 28.48 45.62 30.15
C ALA A 95 28.25 46.15 31.55
N THR A 96 27.37 45.51 32.30
CA THR A 96 27.21 45.73 33.73
C THR A 96 27.95 44.64 34.51
N GLN A 97 28.34 44.92 35.75
CA GLN A 97 28.82 43.88 36.67
C GLN A 97 27.65 43.31 37.49
N ASN A 98 26.73 44.20 37.90
CA ASN A 98 25.51 43.86 38.64
C ASN A 98 24.43 44.94 38.41
N GLY A 99 23.82 44.95 37.24
CA GLY A 99 22.75 45.91 36.92
C GLY A 99 22.12 45.69 35.56
N SER A 100 20.95 46.27 35.36
CA SER A 100 20.22 46.23 34.08
C SER A 100 20.77 47.23 33.07
N ILE A 101 20.52 46.97 31.79
CA ILE A 101 20.76 47.91 30.70
C ILE A 101 19.40 48.37 30.18
N THR A 102 19.10 49.67 30.32
CA THR A 102 17.84 50.26 29.86
C THR A 102 18.13 51.48 29.00
N LEU A 103 18.03 51.33 27.69
CA LEU A 103 18.30 52.40 26.74
C LEU A 103 17.01 52.82 26.05
N GLY A 104 16.68 54.10 26.12
CA GLY A 104 15.48 54.68 25.53
C GLY A 104 15.67 55.14 24.08
N PRO A 105 14.58 55.58 23.42
CA PRO A 105 14.59 55.99 22.02
C PRO A 105 15.34 57.30 21.76
N GLU A 106 15.77 58.02 22.81
CA GLU A 106 16.54 59.26 22.68
C GLU A 106 17.96 59.06 22.13
N ILE A 107 18.50 57.84 22.16
CA ILE A 107 19.78 57.48 21.51
C ILE A 107 19.58 56.42 20.42
N SER A 108 20.54 56.35 19.50
CA SER A 108 20.66 55.27 18.51
C SER A 108 22.12 54.89 18.29
N PHE A 109 22.38 53.69 17.78
CA PHE A 109 23.71 53.23 17.42
C PHE A 109 23.80 53.05 15.90
N SER A 110 24.91 53.45 15.30
CA SER A 110 25.12 53.23 13.87
C SER A 110 26.57 53.14 13.46
N SER A 111 26.84 52.42 12.36
CA SER A 111 28.14 52.38 11.68
C SER A 111 29.27 51.79 12.54
N LEU A 112 28.93 50.78 13.34
CA LEU A 112 29.87 49.97 14.13
C LEU A 112 29.98 48.58 13.50
N GLN A 113 31.12 47.91 13.66
CA GLN A 113 31.24 46.53 13.17
C GLN A 113 30.49 45.60 14.13
N ASP A 114 30.90 45.59 15.39
CA ASP A 114 30.35 44.69 16.40
C ASP A 114 29.85 45.48 17.61
N ILE A 115 28.68 45.13 18.13
CA ILE A 115 28.16 45.67 19.38
C ILE A 115 27.71 44.52 20.28
N THR A 116 28.21 44.51 21.51
CA THR A 116 27.78 43.58 22.56
C THR A 116 27.17 44.37 23.71
N PHE A 117 25.92 44.05 24.05
CA PHE A 117 25.27 44.49 25.28
C PHE A 117 25.19 43.32 26.25
N TYR A 118 25.75 43.48 27.45
CA TYR A 118 25.92 42.39 28.40
C TYR A 118 25.41 42.78 29.79
N ALA A 119 24.13 42.50 30.05
CA ALA A 119 23.45 42.84 31.30
C ALA A 119 23.66 41.74 32.36
N ARG A 120 24.75 41.84 33.11
CA ARG A 120 25.15 40.90 34.17
C ARG A 120 24.59 41.28 35.54
N GLY A 121 24.43 40.29 36.41
CA GLY A 121 23.85 40.41 37.76
C GLY A 121 22.48 39.77 37.87
N ALA A 122 22.17 39.22 39.04
CA ALA A 122 20.95 38.43 39.23
C ALA A 122 19.69 39.23 38.88
N GLY A 123 18.94 38.76 37.88
CA GLY A 123 17.72 39.41 37.39
C GLY A 123 17.95 40.68 36.57
N SER A 124 19.19 40.99 36.18
CA SER A 124 19.51 42.13 35.33
C SER A 124 18.90 41.97 33.94
N ALA A 125 17.93 42.80 33.61
CA ALA A 125 17.26 42.78 32.32
C ALA A 125 17.94 43.70 31.30
N LEU A 126 17.69 43.43 30.03
CA LEU A 126 18.04 44.31 28.92
C LEU A 126 16.75 44.78 28.23
N THR A 127 16.48 46.08 28.30
CA THR A 127 15.34 46.70 27.60
C THR A 127 15.86 47.77 26.66
N PHE A 128 15.57 47.61 25.37
CA PHE A 128 16.22 48.37 24.31
C PHE A 128 15.21 49.13 23.45
N GLY A 129 14.96 50.39 23.76
CA GLY A 129 14.16 51.31 22.93
C GLY A 129 14.98 52.06 21.87
N SER A 130 16.31 52.00 21.93
CA SER A 130 17.21 52.68 20.99
C SER A 130 17.25 51.97 19.64
N ALA A 131 17.43 52.72 18.54
CA ALA A 131 17.59 52.11 17.22
C ALA A 131 19.04 51.66 16.96
N ILE A 132 19.25 50.58 16.20
CA ILE A 132 20.56 50.09 15.72
C ILE A 132 20.51 49.94 14.21
N SER A 133 21.49 50.49 13.50
CA SER A 133 21.56 50.39 12.03
C SER A 133 22.99 50.27 11.53
N ASN A 134 23.20 49.62 10.39
CA ASN A 134 24.52 49.45 9.78
C ASN A 134 25.54 48.83 10.76
N VAL A 135 25.14 47.75 11.43
CA VAL A 135 26.00 46.94 12.30
C VAL A 135 26.18 45.56 11.70
N GLN A 136 27.38 44.99 11.75
CA GLN A 136 27.61 43.63 11.27
C GLN A 136 27.07 42.63 12.29
N GLN A 137 27.63 42.59 13.50
CA GLN A 137 27.21 41.65 14.54
C GLN A 137 26.61 42.39 15.74
N LEU A 138 25.43 41.96 16.16
CA LEU A 138 24.81 42.39 17.42
C LEU A 138 24.69 41.19 18.36
N GLU A 139 25.29 41.32 19.55
CA GLU A 139 25.13 40.38 20.66
C GLU A 139 24.39 41.08 21.80
N VAL A 140 23.29 40.50 22.23
CA VAL A 140 22.43 41.04 23.29
C VAL A 140 22.16 39.96 24.32
N ASP A 141 22.85 40.05 25.45
CA ASP A 141 22.80 39.06 26.51
C ASP A 141 22.38 39.66 27.84
N ALA A 142 21.58 38.92 28.61
CA ALA A 142 21.13 39.33 29.94
C ALA A 142 20.96 38.12 30.86
N GLU A 143 21.33 38.26 32.15
CA GLU A 143 20.96 37.28 33.18
C GLU A 143 19.44 37.25 33.45
N GLY A 144 18.74 38.34 33.13
CA GLY A 144 17.28 38.47 33.16
C GLY A 144 16.64 38.34 31.78
N SER A 145 15.49 39.00 31.61
CA SER A 145 14.78 39.02 30.32
C SER A 145 15.35 40.05 29.35
N ILE A 146 15.14 39.80 28.06
CA ILE A 146 15.49 40.69 26.96
C ILE A 146 14.22 41.17 26.26
N GLN A 147 14.15 42.46 25.96
CA GLN A 147 13.09 43.04 25.12
C GLN A 147 13.64 44.14 24.20
N LEU A 148 13.46 43.96 22.89
CA LEU A 148 13.94 44.88 21.85
C LEU A 148 12.77 45.69 21.26
N ASN A 149 12.65 46.95 21.69
CA ASN A 149 11.57 47.86 21.33
C ASN A 149 11.96 48.90 20.26
N GLY A 150 13.26 49.15 20.08
CA GLY A 150 13.80 49.98 19.00
C GLY A 150 14.08 49.16 17.73
N ALA A 151 14.09 49.82 16.58
CA ALA A 151 14.38 49.15 15.30
C ALA A 151 15.84 48.72 15.21
N VAL A 152 16.09 47.50 14.74
CA VAL A 152 17.40 46.87 14.61
C VAL A 152 17.61 46.43 13.17
N THR A 153 18.72 46.85 12.55
CA THR A 153 19.16 46.40 11.22
C THR A 153 20.61 45.98 11.28
N VAL A 154 20.86 44.67 11.14
CA VAL A 154 22.16 44.02 11.36
C VAL A 154 22.45 42.94 10.30
N GLN A 155 23.67 42.40 10.23
CA GLN A 155 23.92 41.17 9.49
C GLN A 155 23.54 39.94 10.33
N ASP A 156 24.05 39.90 11.56
CA ASP A 156 23.84 38.81 12.51
C ASP A 156 23.31 39.35 13.84
N ILE A 157 22.30 38.69 14.40
CA ILE A 157 21.87 38.91 15.79
C ILE A 157 22.00 37.61 16.57
N ARG A 158 22.68 37.70 17.71
CA ARG A 158 22.70 36.65 18.74
C ARG A 158 22.13 37.20 20.03
N SER A 159 21.27 36.42 20.68
CA SER A 159 20.70 36.78 21.96
C SER A 159 20.70 35.62 22.94
N PHE A 160 21.11 35.88 24.17
CA PHE A 160 20.93 34.97 25.30
C PHE A 160 20.18 35.65 26.45
N ALA A 161 18.98 35.19 26.77
CA ALA A 161 18.22 35.62 27.94
C ALA A 161 18.23 34.56 29.04
N GLY A 162 18.70 34.89 30.24
CA GLY A 162 18.64 33.98 31.40
C GLY A 162 17.23 33.75 31.96
N VAL A 163 16.24 34.49 31.46
CA VAL A 163 14.81 34.27 31.75
C VAL A 163 14.06 34.19 30.42
N ASP A 164 13.49 35.30 29.94
CA ASP A 164 12.64 35.29 28.74
C ASP A 164 13.20 36.20 27.64
N PHE A 165 13.08 35.75 26.39
CA PHE A 165 13.06 36.67 25.26
C PHE A 165 11.62 37.12 25.03
N LEU A 166 11.33 38.38 25.38
CA LEU A 166 9.99 38.95 25.33
C LEU A 166 9.69 39.53 23.95
N ALA A 167 8.43 39.45 23.52
CA ALA A 167 7.98 40.14 22.32
C ALA A 167 8.22 41.66 22.46
N GLY A 168 8.93 42.24 21.50
CA GLY A 168 9.23 43.66 21.44
C GLY A 168 8.44 44.39 20.38
N SER A 169 8.47 45.73 20.42
CA SER A 169 7.75 46.57 19.45
C SER A 169 8.59 47.03 18.25
N GLY A 170 9.92 46.84 18.29
CA GLY A 170 10.83 47.32 17.26
C GLY A 170 11.11 46.25 16.21
N SER A 171 11.14 46.63 14.92
CA SER A 171 11.47 45.66 13.87
C SER A 171 12.94 45.23 13.97
N ILE A 172 13.20 43.94 13.80
CA ILE A 172 14.51 43.31 13.80
C ILE A 172 14.73 42.71 12.42
N THR A 173 15.65 43.29 11.68
CA THR A 173 16.01 42.85 10.34
C THR A 173 17.47 42.41 10.36
N ALA A 174 17.69 41.09 10.31
CA ALA A 174 19.01 40.49 10.16
C ALA A 174 19.16 39.99 8.71
N THR A 175 20.35 40.12 8.12
CA THR A 175 20.57 39.69 6.73
C THR A 175 21.21 38.31 6.59
N THR A 176 21.72 37.72 7.67
CA THR A 176 22.51 36.49 7.64
C THR A 176 22.04 35.48 8.68
N SER A 177 21.95 35.85 9.96
CA SER A 177 21.48 34.93 11.00
C SER A 177 20.70 35.59 12.12
N ILE A 178 19.76 34.83 12.67
CA ILE A 178 19.00 35.11 13.89
C ILE A 178 19.18 33.91 14.80
N ASP A 179 19.89 34.12 15.91
CA ASP A 179 20.11 33.10 16.95
C ASP A 179 19.58 33.64 18.29
N ILE A 180 18.47 33.08 18.76
CA ILE A 180 17.80 33.50 20.00
C ILE A 180 17.73 32.32 20.95
N HIS A 181 18.35 32.49 22.10
CA HIS A 181 18.31 31.56 23.21
C HIS A 181 17.65 32.20 24.44
N ALA A 182 16.77 31.46 25.12
CA ALA A 182 16.29 31.81 26.45
C ALA A 182 16.26 30.60 27.38
N ASP A 183 16.66 30.76 28.65
CA ASP A 183 16.60 29.66 29.63
C ASP A 183 15.15 29.33 30.06
N ASN A 184 14.20 30.25 29.90
CA ASN A 184 12.77 30.02 30.09
C ASN A 184 12.01 30.13 28.76
N ASP A 185 11.29 31.22 28.47
CA ASP A 185 10.41 31.31 27.30
C ASP A 185 10.95 32.23 26.20
N VAL A 186 10.78 31.84 24.94
CA VAL A 186 10.91 32.73 23.77
C VAL A 186 9.54 33.08 23.25
N ASN A 187 9.21 34.38 23.19
CA ASN A 187 8.00 34.89 22.56
C ASN A 187 8.36 35.54 21.22
N PHE A 188 8.23 34.78 20.14
CA PHE A 188 8.65 35.14 18.80
C PHE A 188 7.45 35.62 17.97
N ASN A 189 7.34 36.95 17.78
CA ASN A 189 6.30 37.54 16.94
C ASN A 189 6.86 37.83 15.55
N LEU A 190 6.31 37.21 14.50
CA LEU A 190 6.85 37.37 13.15
C LEU A 190 6.78 38.81 12.62
N ASN A 191 5.82 39.64 13.06
CA ASN A 191 5.80 41.07 12.73
C ASN A 191 7.01 41.84 13.26
N GLN A 192 7.63 41.34 14.32
CA GLN A 192 8.85 41.92 14.85
C GLN A 192 10.05 41.62 13.92
N PHE A 193 9.95 40.64 13.03
CA PHE A 193 11.04 40.20 12.15
C PHE A 193 10.64 40.32 10.67
N PRO A 194 10.45 41.55 10.13
CA PRO A 194 10.12 41.75 8.72
C PRO A 194 11.32 41.56 7.79
N GLU A 195 11.05 41.50 6.49
CA GLU A 195 11.97 41.10 5.43
C GLU A 195 13.34 41.81 5.49
N GLY A 196 14.40 41.03 5.71
CA GLY A 196 15.76 41.42 5.37
C GLY A 196 15.99 41.32 3.87
N THR A 197 16.59 42.33 3.27
CA THR A 197 16.79 42.46 1.81
C THR A 197 17.67 41.39 1.16
N ASN A 198 18.10 40.36 1.91
CA ASN A 198 18.99 39.30 1.47
C ASN A 198 18.35 37.92 1.67
N THR A 199 18.52 37.04 0.69
CA THR A 199 18.06 35.66 0.74
C THR A 199 19.08 34.78 1.48
N GLY A 200 18.61 33.86 2.33
CA GLY A 200 19.46 32.83 2.94
C GLY A 200 19.75 32.94 4.44
N GLN A 201 18.75 33.22 5.26
CA GLN A 201 18.92 33.34 6.72
C GLN A 201 18.95 31.99 7.45
N PHE A 202 19.74 31.91 8.53
CA PHE A 202 19.62 30.85 9.54
C PHE A 202 18.80 31.39 10.71
N VAL A 203 17.68 30.75 11.02
CA VAL A 203 16.82 31.12 12.14
C VAL A 203 16.84 30.00 13.16
N THR A 204 17.49 30.25 14.29
CA THR A 204 17.55 29.36 15.45
C THR A 204 16.83 30.00 16.61
N ILE A 205 15.87 29.27 17.17
CA ILE A 205 15.13 29.65 18.36
C ILE A 205 15.24 28.50 19.36
N ASP A 206 15.88 28.75 20.49
CA ASP A 206 16.05 27.79 21.57
C ASP A 206 15.47 28.34 22.88
N ALA A 207 14.61 27.57 23.52
CA ALA A 207 14.02 27.91 24.81
C ALA A 207 14.15 26.73 25.78
N GLY A 208 14.65 26.97 26.98
CA GLY A 208 14.68 25.95 28.06
C GLY A 208 13.28 25.52 28.51
N HIS A 209 12.27 26.37 28.29
CA HIS A 209 10.86 26.08 28.57
C HIS A 209 10.00 26.12 27.30
N ASN A 210 9.31 27.22 26.97
CA ASN A 210 8.42 27.26 25.80
C ASN A 210 8.92 28.17 24.69
N VAL A 211 8.63 27.80 23.45
CA VAL A 211 8.65 28.72 22.31
C VAL A 211 7.22 29.04 21.91
N ASN A 212 6.85 30.31 22.01
CA ASN A 212 5.56 30.83 21.58
C ASN A 212 5.75 31.64 20.30
N ILE A 213 5.21 31.14 19.18
CA ILE A 213 5.29 31.78 17.87
C ILE A 213 3.94 32.39 17.55
N ASP A 214 3.91 33.70 17.35
CA ASP A 214 2.78 34.40 16.75
C ASP A 214 3.05 34.59 15.25
N PRO A 215 2.42 33.78 14.37
CA PRO A 215 2.63 33.85 12.94
C PRO A 215 1.79 34.92 12.25
N THR A 216 1.02 35.72 13.00
CA THR A 216 0.15 36.73 12.39
C THR A 216 0.97 37.85 11.73
N GLY A 217 0.55 38.32 10.55
CA GLY A 217 1.17 39.43 9.85
C GLY A 217 2.33 39.04 8.93
N ASP A 218 3.49 39.69 9.04
CA ASP A 218 4.66 39.47 8.15
C ASP A 218 5.39 38.16 8.48
N GLN A 219 5.38 37.18 7.56
CA GLN A 219 5.98 35.85 7.75
C GLN A 219 7.36 35.72 7.06
N THR A 220 7.91 36.82 6.54
CA THR A 220 9.08 36.79 5.64
C THR A 220 10.35 36.23 6.26
N VAL A 221 10.55 36.39 7.58
CA VAL A 221 11.67 35.78 8.30
C VAL A 221 11.73 34.26 8.12
N PHE A 222 10.58 33.59 8.08
CA PHE A 222 10.52 32.14 7.87
C PHE A 222 10.53 31.78 6.38
N THR A 223 9.82 32.51 5.52
CA THR A 223 9.78 32.17 4.08
C THR A 223 11.13 32.38 3.38
N ASN A 224 11.97 33.29 3.90
CA ASN A 224 13.29 33.60 3.34
C ASN A 224 14.46 32.89 4.06
N ALA A 225 14.17 32.07 5.07
CA ALA A 225 15.17 31.28 5.77
C ALA A 225 15.61 30.06 4.94
N ASN A 226 16.90 29.74 4.98
CA ASN A 226 17.42 28.44 4.52
C ASN A 226 17.10 27.35 5.54
N ILE A 227 17.34 27.66 6.81
CA ILE A 227 17.19 26.74 7.93
C ILE A 227 16.37 27.43 9.00
N ILE A 228 15.32 26.74 9.44
CA ILE A 228 14.53 27.10 10.60
C ILE A 228 14.70 25.97 11.60
N THR A 229 15.28 26.26 12.75
CA THR A 229 15.37 25.33 13.88
C THR A 229 14.70 25.93 15.09
N VAL A 230 13.69 25.25 15.62
CA VAL A 230 12.98 25.64 16.82
C VAL A 230 13.06 24.51 17.84
N HIS A 231 13.66 24.80 18.98
CA HIS A 231 13.75 23.88 20.11
C HIS A 231 13.07 24.48 21.35
N ALA A 232 12.26 23.67 22.02
CA ALA A 232 11.69 24.02 23.31
C ALA A 232 11.86 22.86 24.29
N GLY A 233 12.43 23.12 25.47
CA GLY A 233 12.57 22.11 26.53
C GLY A 233 11.24 21.60 27.08
N ASN A 234 10.15 22.37 26.91
CA ASN A 234 8.78 21.99 27.24
C ASN A 234 7.88 22.05 25.99
N ALA A 235 7.25 23.19 25.66
CA ALA A 235 6.23 23.23 24.61
C ALA A 235 6.58 24.18 23.46
N ILE A 236 6.16 23.82 22.25
CA ILE A 236 6.07 24.76 21.13
C ILE A 236 4.61 25.10 20.91
N ASN A 237 4.29 26.39 20.91
CA ASN A 237 2.95 26.91 20.69
C ASN A 237 2.93 27.85 19.49
N ILE A 238 2.18 27.50 18.44
CA ILE A 238 1.92 28.42 17.32
C ILE A 238 0.51 28.98 17.50
N THR A 239 0.42 30.27 17.84
CA THR A 239 -0.80 30.88 18.38
C THR A 239 -1.73 31.49 17.32
N GLY A 240 -1.36 31.43 16.04
CA GLY A 240 -2.15 31.98 14.94
C GLY A 240 -3.54 31.34 14.83
N THR A 241 -4.59 32.15 14.81
CA THR A 241 -5.98 31.66 14.72
C THR A 241 -6.41 31.28 13.29
N SER A 242 -5.57 31.58 12.31
CA SER A 242 -5.75 31.20 10.90
C SER A 242 -4.67 30.20 10.49
N PRO A 243 -4.89 29.36 9.46
CA PRO A 243 -3.87 28.45 8.97
C PRO A 243 -2.58 29.20 8.63
N THR A 244 -1.46 28.70 9.14
CA THR A 244 -0.11 29.23 8.87
C THR A 244 0.48 28.50 7.68
N THR A 245 1.15 29.20 6.76
CA THR A 245 1.76 28.59 5.58
C THR A 245 3.19 29.08 5.41
N LEU A 246 4.14 28.16 5.48
CA LEU A 246 5.55 28.43 5.22
C LEU A 246 5.90 27.90 3.84
N ASN A 247 6.18 28.81 2.90
CA ASN A 247 6.64 28.46 1.56
C ASN A 247 8.12 28.86 1.45
N LEU A 248 9.00 27.89 1.25
CA LEU A 248 10.44 28.09 1.06
C LEU A 248 10.81 27.65 -0.36
N THR A 249 11.55 28.45 -1.13
CA THR A 249 11.84 28.17 -2.56
C THR A 249 13.33 28.17 -2.90
N SER A 250 13.80 27.27 -3.77
CA SER A 250 15.23 27.16 -4.14
C SER A 250 15.75 28.27 -5.03
N SER A 251 14.86 28.96 -5.73
CA SER A 251 15.21 30.15 -6.53
C SER A 251 15.79 31.30 -5.70
N THR A 252 15.51 31.32 -4.40
CA THR A 252 16.06 32.31 -3.45
C THR A 252 17.18 31.73 -2.59
N ASN A 253 17.26 30.40 -2.45
CA ASN A 253 18.01 29.71 -1.40
C ASN A 253 18.72 28.45 -1.93
N THR A 254 20.01 28.56 -2.23
CA THR A 254 20.81 27.45 -2.80
C THR A 254 21.45 26.53 -1.75
N PHE A 255 21.38 26.91 -0.47
CA PHE A 255 21.89 26.13 0.66
C PHE A 255 20.73 25.40 1.34
N GLY A 256 20.41 24.19 0.85
CA GLY A 256 19.54 23.17 1.46
C GLY A 256 18.50 23.56 2.51
N PHE A 257 17.21 23.39 2.21
CA PHE A 257 16.14 23.67 3.19
C PHE A 257 16.11 22.70 4.35
N ILE A 258 16.00 23.21 5.57
CA ILE A 258 15.63 22.39 6.72
C ILE A 258 14.63 23.16 7.57
N VAL A 259 13.48 22.55 7.84
CA VAL A 259 12.52 23.05 8.83
C VAL A 259 12.41 22.01 9.94
N ALA A 260 12.93 22.35 11.11
CA ALA A 260 13.01 21.46 12.26
C ALA A 260 12.37 22.09 13.50
N PHE A 261 11.36 21.42 14.06
CA PHE A 261 10.69 21.81 15.29
C PHE A 261 10.73 20.65 16.27
N SER A 262 11.20 20.88 17.49
CA SER A 262 11.31 19.85 18.53
C SER A 262 10.83 20.38 19.89
N ALA A 263 9.70 19.85 20.36
CA ALA A 263 9.17 20.13 21.70
C ALA A 263 9.48 18.99 22.69
N GLY A 264 10.01 19.33 23.86
CA GLY A 264 10.28 18.40 24.97
C GLY A 264 9.03 17.84 25.64
N SER A 265 7.85 18.36 25.33
CA SER A 265 6.51 17.97 25.77
C SER A 265 5.55 18.12 24.57
N ASP A 266 4.54 18.99 24.63
CA ASP A 266 3.51 19.12 23.59
C ASP A 266 3.88 20.13 22.48
N PHE A 267 3.49 19.84 21.25
CA PHE A 267 3.44 20.81 20.14
C PHE A 267 1.97 21.17 19.90
N THR A 268 1.61 22.41 20.19
CA THR A 268 0.25 22.92 20.01
C THR A 268 0.16 23.94 18.88
N LEU A 269 -0.76 23.70 17.96
CA LEU A 269 -1.14 24.58 16.88
C LEU A 269 -2.55 25.13 17.14
N ALA A 270 -2.71 26.45 17.14
CA ALA A 270 -4.03 27.06 17.30
C ALA A 270 -4.91 26.89 16.06
N SER A 271 -4.34 26.65 14.88
CA SER A 271 -5.03 26.40 13.61
C SER A 271 -4.21 25.41 12.76
N GLY A 272 -4.43 25.34 11.44
CA GLY A 272 -3.65 24.50 10.54
C GLY A 272 -2.22 25.00 10.31
N LEU A 273 -1.32 24.11 9.89
CA LEU A 273 0.03 24.41 9.45
C LEU A 273 0.32 23.72 8.12
N ALA A 274 0.73 24.51 7.14
CA ALA A 274 1.27 24.05 5.88
C ALA A 274 2.75 24.41 5.76
N ILE A 275 3.60 23.45 5.41
CA ILE A 275 5.02 23.68 5.08
C ILE A 275 5.27 23.14 3.68
N ASN A 276 5.67 24.01 2.76
CA ASN A 276 6.02 23.66 1.40
C ASN A 276 7.48 24.02 1.15
N LEU A 277 8.32 22.99 0.96
CA LEU A 277 9.69 23.15 0.50
C LEU A 277 9.72 22.94 -1.02
N ASP A 278 9.80 24.03 -1.77
CA ASP A 278 9.70 24.04 -3.22
C ASP A 278 11.06 24.16 -3.91
N ASN A 279 11.52 23.03 -4.44
CA ASN A 279 12.68 22.90 -5.30
C ASN A 279 12.29 22.57 -6.76
N SER A 280 11.05 22.81 -7.16
CA SER A 280 10.58 22.51 -8.51
C SER A 280 11.18 23.43 -9.58
N GLY A 281 11.00 23.09 -10.86
CA GLY A 281 11.33 23.99 -11.97
C GLY A 281 12.84 24.21 -12.18
N SER A 282 13.62 23.13 -12.16
CA SER A 282 15.11 23.14 -12.23
C SER A 282 15.84 23.65 -10.98
N GLY A 283 15.18 23.66 -9.82
CA GLY A 283 15.85 23.84 -8.54
C GLY A 283 17.00 22.84 -8.34
N ASN A 284 18.06 23.24 -7.63
CA ASN A 284 19.25 22.40 -7.45
C ASN A 284 19.81 22.54 -6.04
N LEU A 285 19.53 21.56 -5.19
CA LEU A 285 20.04 21.44 -3.84
C LEU A 285 21.01 20.26 -3.78
N THR A 286 22.20 20.46 -3.22
CA THR A 286 23.15 19.36 -2.98
C THR A 286 22.74 18.48 -1.80
N ALA A 287 22.09 19.06 -0.79
CA ALA A 287 21.51 18.40 0.37
C ALA A 287 20.36 19.24 0.95
N GLY A 288 19.44 18.65 1.71
CA GLY A 288 18.38 19.35 2.45
C GLY A 288 16.98 18.98 1.97
N ALA A 289 16.07 19.96 1.91
CA ALA A 289 14.64 19.77 1.67
C ALA A 289 13.94 18.88 2.73
N ASN A 290 14.38 18.97 3.99
CA ASN A 290 13.83 18.14 5.06
C ASN A 290 12.83 18.90 5.93
N ILE A 291 11.71 18.25 6.24
CA ILE A 291 10.71 18.73 7.21
C ILE A 291 10.69 17.78 8.40
N ILE A 292 10.97 18.29 9.60
CA ILE A 292 11.03 17.51 10.83
C ILE A 292 10.17 18.22 11.89
N LEU A 293 9.04 17.61 12.27
CA LEU A 293 8.19 18.11 13.36
C LEU A 293 8.11 17.04 14.45
N GLY A 294 8.55 17.37 15.66
CA GLY A 294 8.66 16.44 16.78
C GLY A 294 8.13 17.00 18.09
N ALA A 295 7.43 16.16 18.84
CA ALA A 295 7.02 16.39 20.22
C ALA A 295 7.20 15.10 21.03
N THR A 296 7.79 15.14 22.22
CA THR A 296 7.81 13.93 23.08
C THR A 296 6.44 13.65 23.71
N GLY A 297 5.60 14.67 23.78
CA GLY A 297 4.22 14.64 24.24
C GLY A 297 3.24 14.50 23.07
N ASN A 298 2.12 15.21 23.17
CA ASN A 298 1.08 15.24 22.16
C ASN A 298 1.42 16.26 21.07
N MET A 299 0.90 16.03 19.88
CA MET A 299 0.81 17.05 18.84
C MET A 299 -0.68 17.34 18.59
N ILE A 300 -1.05 18.61 18.77
CA ILE A 300 -2.46 19.02 18.83
C ILE A 300 -2.69 20.15 17.84
N VAL A 301 -3.56 19.91 16.85
CA VAL A 301 -4.02 20.91 15.89
C VAL A 301 -5.46 21.30 16.22
N ASN A 302 -5.63 22.51 16.72
CA ASN A 302 -6.93 23.01 17.17
C ASN A 302 -7.76 23.60 16.01
N ASN A 303 -9.00 24.00 16.33
CA ASN A 303 -9.90 24.72 15.42
C ASN A 303 -10.16 24.01 14.09
N ASN A 304 -10.20 22.67 14.12
CA ASN A 304 -10.36 21.84 12.93
C ASN A 304 -9.27 22.12 11.86
N GLY A 305 -8.07 22.49 12.31
CA GLY A 305 -6.91 22.73 11.45
C GLY A 305 -6.25 21.44 10.98
N SER A 306 -5.55 21.53 9.86
CA SER A 306 -4.87 20.40 9.20
C SER A 306 -3.35 20.56 9.21
N LEU A 307 -2.64 19.45 9.04
CA LEU A 307 -1.19 19.43 8.80
C LEU A 307 -0.93 19.07 7.34
N ASP A 308 -0.31 19.98 6.59
CA ASP A 308 0.05 19.77 5.18
C ASP A 308 1.55 19.99 4.98
N LEU A 309 2.33 18.90 4.97
CA LEU A 309 3.79 18.97 4.84
C LEU A 309 4.20 18.42 3.47
N ASN A 310 4.86 19.24 2.66
CA ASN A 310 5.19 18.93 1.29
C ASN A 310 6.65 19.23 0.95
N VAL A 311 7.32 18.26 0.34
CA VAL A 311 8.58 18.46 -0.38
C VAL A 311 8.27 18.41 -1.87
N LEU A 312 8.44 19.52 -2.57
CA LEU A 312 8.12 19.66 -3.99
C LEU A 312 9.42 19.70 -4.80
N ASN A 313 9.78 18.59 -5.44
CA ASN A 313 10.98 18.44 -6.28
C ASN A 313 10.62 18.10 -7.73
N ASN A 314 9.42 18.47 -8.18
CA ASN A 314 8.91 18.14 -9.49
C ASN A 314 9.45 19.03 -10.63
N ASP A 315 9.13 18.69 -11.88
CA ASP A 315 9.42 19.51 -13.06
C ASP A 315 10.92 19.84 -13.20
N GLY A 316 11.77 18.81 -13.04
CA GLY A 316 13.22 18.90 -13.20
C GLY A 316 14.01 19.33 -11.96
N GLY A 317 13.38 19.44 -10.78
CA GLY A 317 14.07 19.70 -9.51
C GLY A 317 15.12 18.64 -9.17
N GLN A 318 16.19 19.05 -8.49
CA GLN A 318 17.29 18.17 -8.07
C GLN A 318 17.61 18.35 -6.59
N ILE A 319 17.61 17.24 -5.83
CA ILE A 319 18.08 17.15 -4.45
C ILE A 319 19.16 16.05 -4.40
N GLY A 320 20.38 16.39 -4.02
CA GLY A 320 21.46 15.40 -3.89
C GLY A 320 21.21 14.43 -2.73
N SER A 321 20.85 14.94 -1.54
CA SER A 321 20.48 14.14 -0.37
C SER A 321 19.40 14.82 0.49
N GLY A 322 18.45 14.04 1.02
CA GLY A 322 17.33 14.52 1.84
C GLY A 322 15.99 14.43 1.10
N GLY A 323 15.17 15.48 1.18
CA GLY A 323 13.78 15.44 0.70
C GLY A 323 12.86 14.61 1.59
N ASP A 324 13.22 14.50 2.88
CA ASP A 324 12.52 13.67 3.85
C ASP A 324 11.48 14.46 4.65
N ILE A 325 10.39 13.79 5.01
CA ILE A 325 9.37 14.30 5.93
C ILE A 325 9.28 13.36 7.14
N ALA A 326 9.47 13.91 8.33
CA ALA A 326 9.36 13.18 9.59
C ALA A 326 8.41 13.91 10.55
N LEU A 327 7.32 13.24 10.93
CA LEU A 327 6.34 13.72 11.89
C LEU A 327 6.28 12.79 13.10
N THR A 328 6.59 13.30 14.30
CA THR A 328 6.64 12.50 15.54
C THR A 328 5.83 13.14 16.65
N ALA A 329 4.85 12.42 17.18
CA ALA A 329 4.21 12.69 18.46
C ALA A 329 4.50 11.53 19.41
N GLY A 330 5.22 11.76 20.51
CA GLY A 330 5.54 10.71 21.49
C GLY A 330 4.32 10.18 22.24
N LYS A 331 3.19 10.89 22.20
CA LYS A 331 1.87 10.47 22.65
C LYS A 331 0.87 10.57 21.49
N ASN A 332 -0.25 11.27 21.68
CA ASN A 332 -1.32 11.34 20.70
C ASN A 332 -1.05 12.42 19.65
N LEU A 333 -1.49 12.18 18.41
CA LEU A 333 -1.57 13.20 17.36
C LEU A 333 -3.05 13.46 17.07
N THR A 334 -3.50 14.70 17.18
CA THR A 334 -4.89 15.11 16.87
C THR A 334 -4.89 16.22 15.83
N ALA A 335 -5.61 16.03 14.73
CA ALA A 335 -5.78 17.03 13.68
C ALA A 335 -7.14 16.89 12.97
N ASN A 336 -7.47 17.83 12.07
CA ASN A 336 -8.56 17.61 11.12
C ASN A 336 -8.12 16.64 10.03
N SER A 337 -7.23 17.05 9.14
CA SER A 337 -6.60 16.17 8.14
C SER A 337 -5.08 16.23 8.24
N ILE A 338 -4.41 15.21 7.70
CA ILE A 338 -2.95 15.11 7.65
C ILE A 338 -2.55 14.73 6.24
N ASN A 339 -1.73 15.56 5.58
CA ASN A 339 -1.12 15.26 4.30
C ASN A 339 0.40 15.40 4.41
N LEU A 340 1.13 14.31 4.13
CA LEU A 340 2.59 14.27 4.08
C LEU A 340 3.00 13.78 2.70
N PHE A 341 3.62 14.63 1.89
CA PHE A 341 3.85 14.30 0.49
C PHE A 341 5.23 14.72 -0.02
N VAL A 342 5.97 13.74 -0.55
CA VAL A 342 7.19 13.99 -1.34
C VAL A 342 6.82 13.89 -2.83
N ASN A 343 6.79 15.04 -3.49
CA ASN A 343 6.49 15.16 -4.91
C ASN A 343 7.78 15.24 -5.73
N ASN A 344 8.26 14.11 -6.23
CA ASN A 344 9.42 14.01 -7.11
C ASN A 344 9.01 13.73 -8.57
N ARG A 345 7.84 14.20 -9.00
CA ARG A 345 7.26 13.91 -10.32
C ARG A 345 7.97 14.64 -11.46
N ASN A 346 7.61 14.31 -12.70
CA ASN A 346 7.89 15.18 -13.86
C ASN A 346 9.39 15.49 -14.06
N GLY A 347 10.26 14.48 -14.00
CA GLY A 347 11.70 14.64 -14.15
C GLY A 347 12.43 15.14 -12.91
N GLY A 348 11.77 15.18 -11.74
CA GLY A 348 12.42 15.40 -10.45
C GLY A 348 13.49 14.34 -10.15
N ASN A 349 14.56 14.72 -9.46
CA ASN A 349 15.66 13.84 -9.10
C ASN A 349 16.04 13.98 -7.62
N ILE A 350 16.03 12.86 -6.88
CA ILE A 350 16.58 12.76 -5.53
C ILE A 350 17.72 11.72 -5.55
N GLY A 351 18.91 12.11 -5.11
CA GLY A 351 20.06 11.20 -5.04
C GLY A 351 19.92 10.19 -3.89
N SER A 352 19.65 10.66 -2.67
CA SER A 352 19.30 9.79 -1.53
C SER A 352 18.27 10.44 -0.61
N GLY A 353 17.35 9.66 -0.04
CA GLY A 353 16.26 10.14 0.82
C GLY A 353 14.91 9.99 0.13
N GLY A 354 14.04 11.00 0.22
CA GLY A 354 12.70 10.96 -0.35
C GLY A 354 11.75 10.05 0.44
N ASN A 355 11.84 10.10 1.76
CA ASN A 355 11.04 9.28 2.68
C ASN A 355 9.96 10.10 3.38
N VAL A 356 8.86 9.43 3.74
CA VAL A 356 7.80 9.97 4.57
C VAL A 356 7.61 9.08 5.78
N SER A 357 7.73 9.65 6.98
CA SER A 357 7.51 8.93 8.23
C SER A 357 6.56 9.69 9.16
N LEU A 358 5.60 8.95 9.73
CA LEU A 358 4.69 9.41 10.77
C LEU A 358 4.72 8.42 11.93
N PHE A 359 5.08 8.91 13.11
CA PHE A 359 5.06 8.16 14.36
C PHE A 359 4.15 8.82 15.39
N SER A 360 3.19 8.06 15.93
CA SER A 360 2.42 8.43 17.11
C SER A 360 2.61 7.39 18.21
N GLY A 361 3.25 7.74 19.33
CA GLY A 361 3.40 6.87 20.49
C GLY A 361 2.09 6.59 21.23
N GLY A 362 0.98 7.20 20.80
CA GLY A 362 -0.38 7.01 21.30
C GLY A 362 -1.37 6.79 20.17
N THR A 363 -2.58 7.33 20.32
CA THR A 363 -3.60 7.26 19.27
C THR A 363 -3.46 8.45 18.32
N LEU A 364 -3.45 8.19 17.02
CA LEU A 364 -3.68 9.22 16.02
C LEU A 364 -5.18 9.39 15.80
N THR A 365 -5.67 10.62 15.93
CA THR A 365 -7.06 11.00 15.67
C THR A 365 -7.12 12.08 14.60
N ALA A 366 -7.71 11.78 13.46
CA ALA A 366 -8.01 12.75 12.42
C ALA A 366 -9.53 12.79 12.18
N THR A 367 -10.15 13.97 12.11
CA THR A 367 -11.60 14.06 11.81
C THR A 367 -11.91 13.97 10.32
N GLY A 368 -10.93 14.26 9.46
CA GLY A 368 -10.97 14.16 8.01
C GLY A 368 -9.99 13.10 7.50
N ASP A 369 -9.40 13.35 6.34
CA ASP A 369 -8.55 12.39 5.63
C ASP A 369 -7.10 12.38 6.15
N VAL A 370 -6.44 11.24 6.00
CA VAL A 370 -5.00 11.09 6.23
C VAL A 370 -4.36 10.49 4.98
N THR A 371 -3.41 11.21 4.41
CA THR A 371 -2.68 10.83 3.20
C THR A 371 -1.18 10.96 3.41
N LEU A 372 -0.44 9.88 3.21
CA LEU A 372 1.02 9.88 3.18
C LEU A 372 1.48 9.33 1.84
N GLY A 373 2.45 9.97 1.20
CA GLY A 373 3.02 9.33 0.03
C GLY A 373 4.26 9.95 -0.58
N VAL A 374 4.86 9.15 -1.45
CA VAL A 374 6.00 9.52 -2.28
C VAL A 374 5.62 9.28 -3.73
N SER A 375 5.97 10.20 -4.64
CA SER A 375 5.69 9.99 -6.05
C SER A 375 6.80 10.47 -6.97
N THR A 376 7.23 9.58 -7.86
CA THR A 376 8.12 9.86 -9.00
C THR A 376 7.37 9.82 -10.34
N ARG A 377 6.03 9.85 -10.28
CA ARG A 377 5.14 9.72 -11.44
C ARG A 377 5.44 10.72 -12.56
N ASN A 378 5.21 10.31 -13.79
CA ASN A 378 5.19 11.19 -14.96
C ASN A 378 3.76 11.67 -15.28
N ASP A 379 3.57 12.98 -15.26
CA ASP A 379 2.30 13.67 -15.54
C ASP A 379 2.35 14.41 -16.90
N GLY A 380 3.46 14.30 -17.64
CA GLY A 380 3.63 14.90 -18.96
C GLY A 380 5.07 15.33 -19.30
N ASN A 381 5.95 15.46 -18.30
CA ASN A 381 7.30 16.01 -18.46
C ASN A 381 8.44 15.00 -18.19
N GLY A 382 8.14 13.70 -18.16
CA GLY A 382 9.09 12.61 -17.87
C GLY A 382 8.92 12.04 -16.47
N GLY A 383 9.40 10.82 -16.23
CA GLY A 383 9.38 10.21 -14.89
C GLY A 383 10.46 10.81 -13.99
N GLY A 384 10.17 10.96 -12.71
CA GLY A 384 11.17 11.31 -11.70
C GLY A 384 12.03 10.12 -11.30
N ILE A 385 13.14 10.39 -10.61
CA ILE A 385 14.11 9.39 -10.16
C ILE A 385 14.42 9.59 -8.67
N ILE A 386 14.34 8.53 -7.87
CA ILE A 386 14.97 8.43 -6.54
C ILE A 386 16.07 7.38 -6.63
N SER A 387 17.32 7.75 -6.36
CA SER A 387 18.48 6.86 -6.55
C SER A 387 18.78 5.98 -5.32
N SER A 388 17.92 6.02 -4.30
CA SER A 388 17.95 5.18 -3.09
C SER A 388 16.67 4.38 -2.92
N SER A 389 16.54 3.65 -1.80
CA SER A 389 15.24 3.17 -1.32
C SER A 389 14.34 4.35 -0.95
N SER A 390 13.03 4.14 -0.98
CA SER A 390 12.01 5.10 -0.56
C SER A 390 10.98 4.44 0.34
N GLU A 391 10.71 5.09 1.47
CA GLU A 391 9.86 4.55 2.52
C GLU A 391 8.69 5.49 2.82
N VAL A 392 7.51 4.89 2.94
CA VAL A 392 6.32 5.49 3.56
C VAL A 392 6.01 4.66 4.80
N ILE A 393 6.26 5.24 5.98
CA ILE A 393 6.07 4.56 7.26
C ILE A 393 5.05 5.30 8.10
N PHE A 394 3.99 4.60 8.46
CA PHE A 394 3.01 5.02 9.45
C PHE A 394 3.04 4.04 10.62
N THR A 395 3.35 4.52 11.82
CA THR A 395 3.23 3.72 13.05
C THR A 395 2.47 4.47 14.14
N ALA A 396 1.47 3.81 14.74
CA ALA A 396 0.78 4.34 15.91
C ALA A 396 0.40 3.25 16.93
N ILE A 397 0.00 3.63 18.15
CA ILE A 397 -0.70 2.67 19.01
C ILE A 397 -2.08 2.39 18.42
N GLY A 398 -2.89 3.42 18.18
CA GLY A 398 -4.21 3.29 17.55
C GLY A 398 -4.41 4.36 16.48
N ILE A 399 -5.28 4.08 15.51
CA ILE A 399 -5.56 4.97 14.38
C ILE A 399 -7.07 5.14 14.28
N SER A 400 -7.55 6.39 14.35
CA SER A 400 -8.97 6.75 14.27
C SER A 400 -9.16 7.90 13.28
N ILE A 401 -9.66 7.58 12.09
CA ILE A 401 -9.79 8.50 10.96
C ILE A 401 -11.28 8.70 10.64
N GLY A 402 -11.73 9.95 10.66
CA GLY A 402 -13.10 10.33 10.28
C GLY A 402 -13.34 10.36 8.77
N GLY A 403 -12.27 10.37 7.97
CA GLY A 403 -12.29 10.33 6.51
C GLY A 403 -11.64 9.08 5.90
N PHE A 404 -11.00 9.26 4.74
CA PHE A 404 -10.16 8.27 4.07
C PHE A 404 -8.80 8.14 4.73
N PHE A 405 -8.26 6.93 4.72
CA PHE A 405 -6.87 6.66 5.08
C PHE A 405 -6.13 6.12 3.86
N GLN A 406 -5.07 6.79 3.44
CA GLN A 406 -4.26 6.41 2.29
C GLN A 406 -2.76 6.51 2.58
N THR A 407 -2.03 5.46 2.28
CA THR A 407 -0.58 5.49 2.10
C THR A 407 -0.25 5.03 0.68
N PHE A 408 0.72 5.68 0.04
CA PHE A 408 1.11 5.26 -1.31
C PHE A 408 2.56 5.58 -1.68
N VAL A 409 3.15 4.74 -2.52
CA VAL A 409 4.34 5.08 -3.31
C VAL A 409 4.00 4.92 -4.79
N SER A 410 4.28 5.94 -5.61
CA SER A 410 3.89 5.94 -7.02
C SER A 410 5.06 6.20 -7.98
N THR A 411 5.40 5.22 -8.81
CA THR A 411 6.40 5.28 -9.90
C THR A 411 5.79 5.34 -11.31
N ASN A 412 4.47 5.41 -11.42
CA ASN A 412 3.69 5.42 -12.66
C ASN A 412 4.27 6.31 -13.78
N GLY A 413 4.12 5.92 -15.05
CA GLY A 413 4.47 6.77 -16.19
C GLY A 413 5.95 6.85 -16.54
N GLY A 414 6.75 5.88 -16.11
CA GLY A 414 8.21 5.87 -16.30
C GLY A 414 8.99 6.53 -15.17
N GLY A 415 8.37 6.77 -14.01
CA GLY A 415 9.09 7.09 -12.78
C GLY A 415 9.95 5.92 -12.31
N HIS A 416 11.01 6.20 -11.56
CA HIS A 416 12.02 5.20 -11.19
C HIS A 416 12.49 5.36 -9.74
N ILE A 417 12.49 4.26 -8.99
CA ILE A 417 13.16 4.14 -7.70
C ILE A 417 14.23 3.04 -7.81
N GLN A 418 15.49 3.38 -7.54
CA GLN A 418 16.62 2.45 -7.73
C GLN A 418 16.85 1.51 -6.53
N GLY A 419 16.23 1.77 -5.39
CA GLY A 419 16.27 0.91 -4.22
C GLY A 419 15.01 0.09 -4.00
N ASP A 420 14.82 -0.31 -2.75
CA ASP A 420 13.59 -0.94 -2.27
C ASP A 420 12.50 0.11 -2.01
N VAL A 421 11.25 -0.31 -2.10
CA VAL A 421 10.09 0.48 -1.72
C VAL A 421 9.34 -0.21 -0.60
N PHE A 422 9.14 0.52 0.50
CA PHE A 422 8.35 0.06 1.64
C PHE A 422 7.18 1.00 1.86
N ASP A 423 5.96 0.47 1.83
CA ASP A 423 4.75 1.13 2.31
C ASP A 423 4.22 0.36 3.52
N THR A 424 4.45 0.90 4.72
CA THR A 424 4.21 0.21 5.98
C THR A 424 3.25 1.00 6.86
N VAL A 425 2.12 0.38 7.18
CA VAL A 425 1.13 0.84 8.14
C VAL A 425 1.06 -0.15 9.29
N SER A 426 1.34 0.32 10.50
CA SER A 426 1.35 -0.50 11.71
C SER A 426 0.61 0.18 12.87
N ALA A 427 -0.38 -0.52 13.42
CA ALA A 427 -1.05 -0.17 14.65
C ALA A 427 -0.97 -1.31 15.68
N SER A 428 -0.52 -1.04 16.90
CA SER A 428 -0.56 -2.08 17.96
C SER A 428 -1.99 -2.37 18.47
N ALA A 429 -2.90 -1.42 18.28
CA ALA A 429 -4.33 -1.47 18.56
C ALA A 429 -5.11 -1.33 17.25
N ASN A 430 -6.32 -0.78 17.29
CA ASN A 430 -7.21 -0.72 16.13
C ASN A 430 -6.76 0.33 15.11
N LEU A 431 -6.89 -0.01 13.83
CA LEU A 431 -6.98 0.94 12.73
C LEU A 431 -8.45 1.04 12.31
N ASN A 432 -9.03 2.23 12.47
CA ASN A 432 -10.42 2.54 12.15
C ASN A 432 -10.47 3.76 11.23
N ALA A 433 -11.05 3.60 10.04
CA ALA A 433 -11.38 4.70 9.15
C ALA A 433 -12.88 4.68 8.79
N GLN A 434 -13.54 5.84 8.77
CA GLN A 434 -14.95 5.89 8.37
C GLN A 434 -15.14 5.72 6.85
N GLN A 435 -14.14 6.09 6.04
CA GLN A 435 -14.10 5.84 4.60
C GLN A 435 -13.04 4.78 4.26
N GLY A 436 -12.57 4.72 3.01
CA GLY A 436 -11.67 3.66 2.56
C GLY A 436 -10.31 3.66 3.26
N ILE A 437 -9.70 2.47 3.34
CA ILE A 437 -8.33 2.24 3.79
C ILE A 437 -7.52 1.72 2.60
N LEU A 438 -6.54 2.50 2.13
CA LEU A 438 -5.71 2.17 0.98
C LEU A 438 -4.22 2.18 1.38
N ALA A 439 -3.51 1.10 1.07
CA ALA A 439 -2.05 1.04 1.13
C ALA A 439 -1.53 0.48 -0.20
N SER A 440 -0.90 1.33 -1.03
CA SER A 440 -0.58 0.97 -2.42
C SER A 440 0.85 1.32 -2.83
N ILE A 441 1.48 0.37 -3.53
CA ILE A 441 2.63 0.70 -4.39
C ILE A 441 2.13 0.66 -5.83
N GLU A 442 2.04 1.85 -6.43
CA GLU A 442 1.56 2.04 -7.78
C GLU A 442 2.74 2.21 -8.71
N ASP A 443 2.94 1.25 -9.61
CA ASP A 443 3.89 1.39 -10.70
C ASP A 443 3.18 1.59 -12.07
N THR A 444 1.86 1.56 -12.06
CA THR A 444 0.98 2.01 -13.15
C THR A 444 -0.15 2.88 -12.59
N GLY A 445 -0.52 3.92 -13.35
CA GLY A 445 -1.56 4.86 -12.91
C GLY A 445 -2.53 5.25 -13.99
N PHE A 446 -3.60 5.89 -13.56
CA PHE A 446 -4.59 6.53 -14.42
C PHE A 446 -4.20 7.99 -14.63
N GLY A 447 -4.12 8.41 -15.89
CA GLY A 447 -4.11 9.83 -16.24
C GLY A 447 -5.45 10.48 -15.88
N ALA A 448 -5.46 11.81 -15.83
CA ALA A 448 -6.65 12.60 -15.47
C ALA A 448 -7.89 12.34 -16.36
N THR A 449 -7.71 11.73 -17.53
CA THR A 449 -8.79 11.32 -18.45
C THR A 449 -9.19 9.84 -18.31
N GLY A 450 -8.70 9.14 -17.28
CA GLY A 450 -8.95 7.71 -17.06
C GLY A 450 -8.15 6.77 -17.98
N ASN A 451 -7.21 7.30 -18.76
CA ASN A 451 -6.33 6.48 -19.60
C ASN A 451 -5.15 5.96 -18.78
N PHE A 452 -4.75 4.72 -18.98
CA PHE A 452 -3.55 4.16 -18.37
C PHE A 452 -2.29 4.87 -18.89
N ILE A 453 -1.37 5.14 -17.98
CA ILE A 453 -0.02 5.62 -18.28
C ILE A 453 0.92 4.41 -18.22
N ALA A 454 1.93 4.35 -19.10
CA ALA A 454 2.93 3.29 -19.12
C ALA A 454 3.55 3.07 -17.72
N GLY A 455 3.99 1.85 -17.42
CA GLY A 455 4.56 1.53 -16.11
C GLY A 455 5.88 2.25 -15.82
N GLY A 456 6.24 2.35 -14.54
CA GLY A 456 7.55 2.81 -14.09
C GLY A 456 8.50 1.66 -13.72
N GLN A 457 9.40 1.92 -12.78
CA GLN A 457 10.42 0.97 -12.37
C GLN A 457 10.80 1.10 -10.88
N ILE A 458 10.89 -0.04 -10.21
CA ILE A 458 11.50 -0.26 -8.90
C ILE A 458 12.60 -1.30 -9.09
N ASP A 459 13.85 -0.98 -8.80
CA ASP A 459 14.96 -1.93 -8.98
C ASP A 459 15.07 -2.95 -7.84
N GLY A 460 14.63 -2.59 -6.63
CA GLY A 460 14.57 -3.46 -5.47
C GLY A 460 13.23 -4.18 -5.31
N ASN A 461 12.89 -4.47 -4.06
CA ASN A 461 11.61 -5.06 -3.64
C ASN A 461 10.53 -3.98 -3.56
N ALA A 462 9.27 -4.37 -3.80
CA ALA A 462 8.09 -3.58 -3.50
C ALA A 462 7.31 -4.30 -2.39
N ILE A 463 7.19 -3.67 -1.21
CA ILE A 463 6.62 -4.30 -0.02
C ILE A 463 5.55 -3.40 0.57
N VAL A 464 4.32 -3.91 0.61
CA VAL A 464 3.18 -3.32 1.33
C VAL A 464 2.91 -4.13 2.60
N ILE A 465 2.86 -3.46 3.74
CA ILE A 465 2.48 -4.04 5.03
C ILE A 465 1.34 -3.22 5.62
N LEU A 466 0.18 -3.84 5.83
CA LEU A 466 -0.94 -3.27 6.57
C LEU A 466 -1.22 -4.16 7.79
N SER A 467 -0.92 -3.65 8.98
CA SER A 467 -1.05 -4.43 10.21
C SER A 467 -1.73 -3.66 11.34
N ALA A 468 -2.64 -4.34 12.04
CA ALA A 468 -3.33 -3.77 13.20
C ALA A 468 -3.79 -4.86 14.17
N GLN A 469 -4.33 -4.45 15.33
CA GLN A 469 -5.15 -5.35 16.13
C GLN A 469 -6.44 -5.71 15.37
N ASN A 470 -7.19 -4.69 14.97
CA ASN A 470 -8.33 -4.81 14.07
C ASN A 470 -8.14 -3.81 12.92
N ILE A 471 -8.45 -4.22 11.69
CA ILE A 471 -8.49 -3.36 10.51
C ILE A 471 -9.96 -3.15 10.16
N ILE A 472 -10.48 -1.95 10.43
CA ILE A 472 -11.92 -1.67 10.37
C ILE A 472 -12.17 -0.45 9.49
N THR A 473 -13.06 -0.62 8.52
CA THR A 473 -13.67 0.50 7.82
C THR A 473 -15.20 0.39 7.85
N ALA A 474 -15.87 1.55 7.92
CA ALA A 474 -17.32 1.64 7.73
C ALA A 474 -17.71 1.77 6.24
N SER A 475 -16.73 1.91 5.34
CA SER A 475 -16.95 2.12 3.91
C SER A 475 -17.69 0.96 3.27
N THR A 476 -18.76 1.29 2.56
CA THR A 476 -19.52 0.37 1.70
C THR A 476 -19.14 0.53 0.23
N ALA A 477 -17.98 1.13 -0.07
CA ALA A 477 -17.53 1.34 -1.44
C ALA A 477 -17.39 0.01 -2.18
N THR A 478 -17.91 -0.03 -3.40
CA THR A 478 -17.85 -1.17 -4.33
C THR A 478 -17.56 -0.62 -5.72
N GLY A 479 -16.99 -1.42 -6.60
CA GLY A 479 -16.75 -0.99 -7.97
C GLY A 479 -15.89 -1.98 -8.74
N VAL A 480 -15.29 -1.50 -9.83
CA VAL A 480 -14.34 -2.26 -10.64
C VAL A 480 -12.95 -2.15 -9.99
N PRO A 481 -12.36 -3.26 -9.52
CA PRO A 481 -11.02 -3.26 -8.94
C PRO A 481 -9.99 -2.59 -9.86
N GLY A 482 -9.14 -1.77 -9.25
CA GLY A 482 -8.14 -0.99 -9.96
C GLY A 482 -8.67 0.23 -10.71
N ILE A 483 -9.99 0.47 -10.82
CA ILE A 483 -10.55 1.71 -11.41
C ILE A 483 -11.23 2.55 -10.34
N ASP A 484 -12.12 1.91 -9.58
CA ASP A 484 -12.86 2.55 -8.51
C ASP A 484 -12.12 2.41 -7.18
N THR A 485 -12.33 3.35 -6.27
CA THR A 485 -11.80 3.27 -4.90
C THR A 485 -12.53 2.17 -4.12
N MET A 486 -11.78 1.21 -3.57
CA MET A 486 -12.33 0.12 -2.77
C MET A 486 -12.53 0.54 -1.31
N ALA A 487 -13.29 -0.25 -0.55
CA ALA A 487 -13.46 0.00 0.89
C ALA A 487 -12.17 -0.30 1.65
N LEU A 488 -11.49 -1.39 1.30
CA LEU A 488 -10.21 -1.78 1.88
C LEU A 488 -9.30 -2.30 0.77
N GLU A 489 -8.11 -1.74 0.64
CA GLU A 489 -7.15 -2.08 -0.41
C GLU A 489 -5.73 -2.18 0.14
N ALA A 490 -5.06 -3.27 -0.20
CA ALA A 490 -3.60 -3.38 -0.09
C ALA A 490 -3.07 -3.98 -1.40
N SER A 491 -2.19 -3.28 -2.09
CA SER A 491 -1.92 -3.60 -3.51
C SER A 491 -0.55 -3.18 -4.02
N ILE A 492 -0.03 -3.95 -4.97
CA ILE A 492 1.13 -3.56 -5.79
C ILE A 492 0.77 -3.68 -7.28
N TYR A 493 1.01 -2.64 -8.07
CA TYR A 493 0.60 -2.54 -9.48
C TYR A 493 1.78 -2.43 -10.48
N PRO A 494 2.55 -3.51 -10.74
CA PRO A 494 3.58 -3.52 -11.78
C PRO A 494 3.06 -3.84 -13.20
N ASN A 495 1.76 -3.71 -13.47
CA ASN A 495 1.15 -3.96 -14.79
C ASN A 495 1.63 -2.96 -15.86
N VAL A 496 1.15 -3.08 -17.10
CA VAL A 496 1.29 -2.03 -18.14
C VAL A 496 2.76 -1.62 -18.42
N GLY A 497 3.68 -2.59 -18.35
CA GLY A 497 5.12 -2.36 -18.55
C GLY A 497 5.90 -1.99 -17.30
N GLY A 498 5.26 -1.99 -16.13
CA GLY A 498 5.90 -1.78 -14.83
C GLY A 498 6.92 -2.86 -14.51
N LYS A 499 7.90 -2.53 -13.67
CA LYS A 499 9.01 -3.41 -13.33
C LYS A 499 9.35 -3.32 -11.84
N VAL A 500 9.29 -4.46 -11.16
CA VAL A 500 9.89 -4.67 -9.83
C VAL A 500 11.08 -5.61 -10.00
N GLY A 501 12.28 -5.17 -9.63
CA GLY A 501 13.50 -5.98 -9.80
C GLY A 501 13.64 -7.11 -8.78
N GLY A 502 13.11 -6.92 -7.57
CA GLY A 502 13.05 -7.90 -6.48
C GLY A 502 11.66 -8.53 -6.32
N ASP A 503 11.28 -8.77 -5.07
CA ASP A 503 9.99 -9.34 -4.69
C ASP A 503 8.87 -8.29 -4.67
N ALA A 504 7.65 -8.70 -4.99
CA ALA A 504 6.43 -7.93 -4.80
C ALA A 504 5.58 -8.60 -3.70
N ILE A 505 5.51 -7.97 -2.53
CA ILE A 505 4.92 -8.58 -1.32
C ILE A 505 3.81 -7.69 -0.76
N VAL A 506 2.60 -8.25 -0.64
CA VAL A 506 1.48 -7.65 0.08
C VAL A 506 1.17 -8.46 1.32
N ASN A 507 1.30 -7.85 2.48
CA ASN A 507 1.01 -8.46 3.77
C ASN A 507 -0.09 -7.68 4.49
N VAL A 508 -1.21 -8.34 4.79
CA VAL A 508 -2.34 -7.76 5.55
C VAL A 508 -2.58 -8.61 6.78
N PHE A 509 -2.30 -8.07 7.96
CA PHE A 509 -2.33 -8.81 9.23
C PHE A 509 -3.17 -8.11 10.29
N ALA A 510 -4.31 -8.69 10.63
CA ALA A 510 -5.04 -8.38 11.85
C ALA A 510 -4.78 -9.45 12.90
N SER A 511 -4.36 -9.08 14.12
CA SER A 511 -4.29 -10.07 15.22
C SER A 511 -5.67 -10.50 15.70
N GLN A 512 -6.69 -9.69 15.43
CA GLN A 512 -8.11 -9.99 15.58
C GLN A 512 -8.80 -9.80 14.22
N ASP A 513 -9.64 -8.78 14.02
CA ASP A 513 -10.59 -8.80 12.91
C ASP A 513 -10.21 -7.88 11.74
N ILE A 514 -10.59 -8.31 10.53
CA ILE A 514 -10.68 -7.46 9.34
C ILE A 514 -12.17 -7.26 9.02
N SER A 515 -12.64 -6.02 8.99
CA SER A 515 -14.04 -5.69 8.72
C SER A 515 -14.17 -4.55 7.73
N ALA A 516 -14.74 -4.83 6.56
CA ALA A 516 -15.00 -3.85 5.51
C ALA A 516 -16.33 -4.18 4.79
N PRO A 517 -17.45 -3.51 5.06
CA PRO A 517 -18.75 -3.89 4.49
C PRO A 517 -18.82 -3.74 2.96
N GLY A 518 -17.95 -2.92 2.36
CA GLY A 518 -17.74 -2.83 0.91
C GLY A 518 -16.73 -3.85 0.37
N THR A 519 -16.23 -3.61 -0.83
CA THR A 519 -15.25 -4.48 -1.49
C THR A 519 -13.88 -4.39 -0.82
N ALA A 520 -13.30 -5.55 -0.49
CA ALA A 520 -11.92 -5.68 -0.05
C ALA A 520 -11.04 -6.25 -1.18
N LEU A 521 -9.87 -5.64 -1.37
CA LEU A 521 -8.97 -5.89 -2.49
C LEU A 521 -7.53 -6.09 -1.99
N PHE A 522 -7.00 -7.29 -2.15
CA PHE A 522 -5.64 -7.64 -1.77
C PHE A 522 -4.95 -8.31 -2.94
N TRP A 523 -4.03 -7.63 -3.62
CA TRP A 523 -3.44 -8.20 -4.83
C TRP A 523 -2.07 -7.67 -5.25
N VAL A 524 -1.41 -8.47 -6.10
CA VAL A 524 -0.31 -8.04 -6.95
C VAL A 524 -0.78 -8.11 -8.40
N ALA A 525 -0.81 -6.97 -9.10
CA ALA A 525 -1.31 -6.85 -10.46
C ALA A 525 -0.17 -6.61 -11.46
N ASN A 526 0.42 -7.70 -11.97
CA ASN A 526 1.55 -7.77 -12.91
C ASN A 526 1.15 -7.97 -14.38
N GLY A 527 -0.14 -7.84 -14.72
CA GLY A 527 -0.65 -8.21 -16.04
C GLY A 527 -0.41 -7.20 -17.16
N ASN A 528 -0.65 -7.64 -18.40
CA ASN A 528 -0.72 -6.77 -19.57
C ASN A 528 -2.13 -6.17 -19.73
N TYR A 529 -2.52 -5.31 -18.78
CA TYR A 529 -3.82 -4.68 -18.79
C TYR A 529 -3.97 -3.77 -20.03
N GLN A 530 -5.09 -3.89 -20.75
CA GLN A 530 -5.39 -3.14 -21.98
C GLN A 530 -4.36 -3.23 -23.11
N ASN A 531 -3.48 -4.25 -23.13
CA ASN A 531 -2.40 -4.41 -24.13
C ASN A 531 -1.35 -3.30 -24.10
N LEU A 532 -1.16 -2.64 -22.97
CA LEU A 532 -0.22 -1.53 -22.82
C LEU A 532 1.20 -1.96 -22.41
N GLY A 533 1.43 -3.26 -22.28
CA GLY A 533 2.72 -3.87 -21.98
C GLY A 533 2.62 -4.84 -20.79
N PRO A 534 3.34 -5.98 -20.82
CA PRO A 534 3.37 -6.89 -19.69
C PRO A 534 4.16 -6.32 -18.52
N GLY A 535 3.71 -6.58 -17.29
CA GLY A 535 4.50 -6.32 -16.09
C GLY A 535 5.64 -7.32 -15.89
N ARG A 536 6.62 -6.94 -15.07
CA ARG A 536 7.71 -7.81 -14.68
C ARG A 536 8.03 -7.72 -13.19
N ILE A 537 8.07 -8.87 -12.52
CA ILE A 537 8.60 -9.04 -11.16
C ILE A 537 9.83 -9.95 -11.26
N GLY A 538 10.99 -9.49 -10.78
CA GLY A 538 12.25 -10.24 -10.86
C GLY A 538 12.37 -11.36 -9.83
N GLY A 539 11.73 -11.20 -8.67
CA GLY A 539 11.65 -12.20 -7.60
C GLY A 539 10.26 -12.84 -7.48
N ASN A 540 9.80 -13.00 -6.26
CA ASN A 540 8.53 -13.62 -5.91
C ASN A 540 7.37 -12.62 -5.95
N ALA A 541 6.17 -13.10 -6.26
CA ALA A 541 4.92 -12.39 -5.99
C ALA A 541 4.21 -13.07 -4.81
N PHE A 542 3.97 -12.34 -3.73
CA PHE A 542 3.34 -12.88 -2.53
C PHE A 542 2.21 -11.99 -2.04
N VAL A 543 1.04 -12.57 -1.80
CA VAL A 543 -0.08 -11.91 -1.13
C VAL A 543 -0.51 -12.78 0.04
N ASN A 544 -0.47 -12.20 1.24
CA ASN A 544 -0.76 -12.90 2.48
C ASN A 544 -1.72 -12.10 3.35
N VAL A 545 -2.84 -12.73 3.70
CA VAL A 545 -3.90 -12.12 4.51
C VAL A 545 -4.16 -13.00 5.72
N SER A 546 -4.16 -12.41 6.91
CA SER A 546 -4.60 -13.11 8.12
C SER A 546 -5.41 -12.26 9.09
N GLY A 547 -6.36 -12.91 9.76
CA GLY A 547 -7.23 -12.33 10.78
C GLY A 547 -7.99 -13.42 11.54
N ALA A 548 -8.32 -13.21 12.81
CA ALA A 548 -9.25 -14.07 13.53
C ALA A 548 -10.59 -14.17 12.78
N ASN A 549 -11.26 -13.05 12.52
CA ASN A 549 -12.44 -13.02 11.67
C ASN A 549 -12.24 -12.03 10.53
N ILE A 550 -12.59 -12.44 9.31
CA ILE A 550 -12.58 -11.57 8.14
C ILE A 550 -14.03 -11.44 7.67
N SER A 551 -14.54 -10.21 7.64
CA SER A 551 -15.91 -9.89 7.21
C SER A 551 -15.90 -8.80 6.16
N THR A 552 -16.28 -9.12 4.92
CA THR A 552 -16.23 -8.17 3.80
C THR A 552 -17.52 -8.15 2.97
N GLY A 553 -17.68 -7.17 2.09
CA GLY A 553 -18.60 -7.22 0.94
C GLY A 553 -18.12 -8.27 -0.07
N ASP A 554 -17.67 -7.84 -1.25
CA ASP A 554 -16.86 -8.70 -2.13
C ASP A 554 -15.42 -8.82 -1.59
N LEU A 555 -14.75 -9.94 -1.87
CA LEU A 555 -13.34 -10.15 -1.52
C LEU A 555 -12.56 -10.63 -2.74
N PHE A 556 -11.61 -9.81 -3.18
CA PHE A 556 -10.62 -10.14 -4.20
C PHE A 556 -9.26 -10.36 -3.54
N HIS A 557 -8.75 -11.58 -3.62
CA HIS A 557 -7.44 -11.96 -3.10
C HIS A 557 -6.65 -12.62 -4.23
N GLN A 558 -5.78 -11.86 -4.91
CA GLN A 558 -5.31 -12.25 -6.25
C GLN A 558 -3.84 -11.96 -6.54
N ILE A 559 -3.25 -12.77 -7.42
CA ILE A 559 -2.04 -12.42 -8.18
C ILE A 559 -2.41 -12.47 -9.65
N LEU A 560 -2.32 -11.34 -10.35
CA LEU A 560 -2.72 -11.21 -11.74
C LEU A 560 -1.49 -10.99 -12.62
N SER A 561 -1.00 -12.02 -13.28
CA SER A 561 0.19 -12.01 -14.13
C SER A 561 -0.14 -12.60 -15.50
N TYR A 562 -0.73 -11.82 -16.40
CA TYR A 562 -1.21 -12.32 -17.70
C TYR A 562 -0.67 -11.52 -18.90
N GLY A 563 -0.77 -12.08 -20.11
CA GLY A 563 -0.52 -11.38 -21.38
C GLY A 563 0.94 -11.05 -21.67
N GLY A 564 1.85 -11.98 -21.38
CA GLY A 564 3.30 -11.84 -21.54
C GLY A 564 4.05 -11.44 -20.27
N ALA A 565 3.33 -11.29 -19.15
CA ALA A 565 3.89 -10.96 -17.86
C ALA A 565 4.90 -12.01 -17.35
N LEU A 566 5.82 -11.56 -16.49
CA LEU A 566 6.85 -12.41 -15.91
C LEU A 566 6.91 -12.27 -14.39
N ILE A 567 6.96 -13.41 -13.69
CA ILE A 567 7.38 -13.53 -12.29
C ILE A 567 8.63 -14.43 -12.26
N GLY A 568 9.74 -13.89 -11.77
CA GLY A 568 11.04 -14.55 -11.79
C GLY A 568 11.22 -15.66 -10.74
N GLY A 569 10.42 -15.64 -9.68
CA GLY A 569 10.37 -16.64 -8.61
C GLY A 569 9.01 -17.33 -8.48
N ASP A 570 8.55 -17.52 -7.25
CA ASP A 570 7.25 -18.13 -6.93
C ASP A 570 6.12 -17.09 -6.98
N ALA A 571 4.91 -17.55 -7.34
CA ALA A 571 3.66 -16.81 -7.13
C ALA A 571 2.88 -17.51 -6.00
N SER A 572 2.72 -16.85 -4.86
CA SER A 572 2.14 -17.47 -3.67
C SER A 572 1.03 -16.61 -3.07
N LEU A 573 -0.10 -17.25 -2.79
CA LEU A 573 -1.32 -16.61 -2.31
C LEU A 573 -1.80 -17.34 -1.05
N SER A 574 -1.90 -16.64 0.09
CA SER A 574 -2.19 -17.25 1.39
C SER A 574 -3.27 -16.47 2.15
N LEU A 575 -4.33 -17.16 2.58
CA LEU A 575 -5.34 -16.59 3.46
C LEU A 575 -5.58 -17.50 4.66
N ASN A 576 -5.42 -16.94 5.87
CA ASN A 576 -5.64 -17.65 7.12
C ASN A 576 -6.66 -16.91 7.99
N ALA A 577 -7.77 -17.57 8.34
CA ALA A 577 -8.72 -17.04 9.28
C ALA A 577 -9.32 -18.08 10.24
N THR A 578 -9.97 -17.64 11.31
CA THR A 578 -10.88 -18.52 12.05
C THR A 578 -12.19 -18.62 11.26
N ASN A 579 -12.86 -17.49 11.05
CA ASN A 579 -14.04 -17.36 10.19
C ASN A 579 -13.78 -16.38 9.05
N LEU A 580 -14.24 -16.72 7.84
CA LEU A 580 -14.33 -15.80 6.71
C LEU A 580 -15.80 -15.66 6.28
N SER A 581 -16.31 -14.43 6.28
CA SER A 581 -17.67 -14.08 5.87
C SER A 581 -17.65 -13.01 4.78
N VAL A 582 -18.05 -13.38 3.57
CA VAL A 582 -18.06 -12.52 2.39
C VAL A 582 -19.52 -12.28 1.99
N ASN A 583 -20.03 -11.07 2.18
CA ASN A 583 -21.39 -10.69 1.76
C ASN A 583 -21.43 -10.32 0.28
N GLY A 584 -20.86 -11.19 -0.55
CA GLY A 584 -20.65 -10.98 -1.97
C GLY A 584 -19.89 -12.16 -2.56
N THR A 585 -19.21 -11.91 -3.67
CA THR A 585 -18.34 -12.90 -4.34
C THR A 585 -17.02 -13.01 -3.59
N PHE A 586 -16.59 -14.24 -3.34
CA PHE A 586 -15.22 -14.53 -2.93
C PHE A 586 -14.43 -15.00 -4.15
N ASP A 587 -13.50 -14.18 -4.62
CA ASP A 587 -12.66 -14.51 -5.77
C ASP A 587 -11.19 -14.52 -5.36
N THR A 588 -10.64 -15.73 -5.29
CA THR A 588 -9.23 -15.92 -5.06
C THR A 588 -8.54 -16.62 -6.22
N ARG A 589 -7.49 -15.98 -6.73
CA ARG A 589 -6.95 -16.33 -8.05
C ARG A 589 -5.47 -16.04 -8.21
N ILE A 590 -4.74 -16.98 -8.78
CA ILE A 590 -3.50 -16.72 -9.50
C ILE A 590 -3.81 -16.83 -11.00
N ASP A 591 -3.66 -15.74 -11.74
CA ASP A 591 -3.85 -15.71 -13.18
C ASP A 591 -2.49 -15.59 -13.89
N ASN A 592 -2.10 -16.65 -14.60
CA ASN A 592 -0.88 -16.79 -15.39
C ASN A 592 -1.18 -16.95 -16.89
N THR A 593 -2.32 -16.43 -17.36
CA THR A 593 -2.75 -16.60 -18.76
C THR A 593 -1.76 -15.96 -19.73
N ALA A 594 -1.21 -16.74 -20.66
CA ALA A 594 -0.17 -16.30 -21.59
C ALA A 594 1.06 -15.64 -20.93
N ALA A 595 1.42 -16.03 -19.71
CA ALA A 595 2.51 -15.44 -18.93
C ALA A 595 3.50 -16.50 -18.42
N THR A 596 4.51 -16.07 -17.67
CA THR A 596 5.55 -16.96 -17.13
C THR A 596 5.74 -16.75 -15.63
N ILE A 597 5.64 -17.85 -14.89
CA ILE A 597 6.11 -17.99 -13.50
C ILE A 597 7.26 -18.99 -13.53
N HIS A 598 8.49 -18.57 -13.21
CA HIS A 598 9.62 -19.50 -13.22
C HIS A 598 9.60 -20.51 -12.06
N GLY A 599 9.00 -20.13 -10.92
CA GLY A 599 8.85 -20.98 -9.75
C GLY A 599 7.51 -21.72 -9.70
N ASN A 600 7.03 -21.92 -8.48
CA ASN A 600 5.74 -22.52 -8.17
C ASN A 600 4.62 -21.49 -8.21
N ALA A 601 3.41 -21.94 -8.54
CA ALA A 601 2.18 -21.21 -8.29
C ALA A 601 1.43 -21.91 -7.15
N SER A 602 1.30 -21.25 -6.00
CA SER A 602 0.77 -21.84 -4.78
C SER A 602 -0.37 -21.01 -4.19
N MET A 603 -1.47 -21.69 -3.88
CA MET A 603 -2.69 -21.11 -3.36
C MET A 603 -3.08 -21.86 -2.08
N VAL A 604 -3.01 -21.20 -0.92
CA VAL A 604 -3.27 -21.83 0.39
C VAL A 604 -4.35 -21.07 1.14
N PHE A 605 -5.45 -21.75 1.46
CA PHE A 605 -6.59 -21.20 2.16
C PHE A 605 -6.91 -22.01 3.39
N ASN A 606 -6.82 -21.39 4.57
CA ASN A 606 -7.10 -22.05 5.83
C ASN A 606 -8.15 -21.28 6.61
N THR A 607 -9.30 -21.90 6.88
CA THR A 607 -10.28 -21.40 7.85
C THR A 607 -10.56 -22.47 8.92
N THR A 608 -10.47 -22.12 10.20
CA THR A 608 -10.56 -23.14 11.26
C THR A 608 -12.00 -23.55 11.57
N THR A 609 -12.98 -22.64 11.43
CA THR A 609 -14.39 -22.91 11.76
C THR A 609 -15.31 -22.83 10.55
N GLY A 610 -15.17 -21.82 9.70
CA GLY A 610 -16.03 -21.72 8.54
C GLY A 610 -15.72 -20.61 7.55
N LEU A 611 -16.19 -20.85 6.33
CA LEU A 611 -16.21 -19.92 5.22
C LEU A 611 -17.65 -19.76 4.73
N THR A 612 -18.14 -18.53 4.66
CA THR A 612 -19.44 -18.21 4.07
C THR A 612 -19.29 -17.12 3.01
N SER A 613 -19.87 -17.35 1.83
CA SER A 613 -20.06 -16.32 0.81
C SER A 613 -21.53 -16.32 0.39
N THR A 614 -22.16 -15.15 0.31
CA THR A 614 -23.53 -15.03 -0.23
C THR A 614 -23.57 -15.08 -1.76
N GLY A 615 -22.43 -14.81 -2.40
CA GLY A 615 -22.21 -14.87 -3.84
C GLY A 615 -21.56 -16.18 -4.31
N ASP A 616 -20.81 -16.08 -5.41
CA ASP A 616 -20.02 -17.19 -5.94
C ASP A 616 -18.68 -17.31 -5.20
N GLN A 617 -18.15 -18.53 -5.12
CA GLN A 617 -16.82 -18.79 -4.57
C GLN A 617 -15.90 -19.35 -5.65
N PHE A 618 -14.82 -18.61 -5.95
CA PHE A 618 -13.83 -18.97 -6.94
C PHE A 618 -12.47 -19.21 -6.32
N TYR A 619 -11.88 -20.37 -6.62
CA TYR A 619 -10.50 -20.72 -6.30
C TYR A 619 -9.82 -21.14 -7.59
N GLN A 620 -9.03 -20.24 -8.18
CA GLN A 620 -8.57 -20.42 -9.55
C GLN A 620 -7.07 -20.24 -9.69
N LEU A 621 -6.40 -21.24 -10.23
CA LEU A 621 -5.06 -21.10 -10.77
C LEU A 621 -5.17 -21.22 -12.29
N ILE A 622 -5.10 -20.09 -12.99
CA ILE A 622 -5.26 -20.02 -14.44
C ILE A 622 -3.87 -19.99 -15.06
N ASN A 623 -3.59 -20.89 -16.00
CA ASN A 623 -2.32 -21.01 -16.70
C ASN A 623 -2.61 -21.35 -18.18
N ALA A 624 -3.59 -20.65 -18.76
CA ALA A 624 -4.06 -20.90 -20.12
C ALA A 624 -3.27 -20.10 -21.17
N ASP A 625 -3.64 -20.25 -22.43
CA ASP A 625 -3.11 -19.51 -23.59
C ASP A 625 -1.58 -19.50 -23.70
N GLY A 626 -0.97 -20.65 -23.41
CA GLY A 626 0.48 -20.82 -23.45
C GLY A 626 1.22 -20.31 -22.21
N GLY A 627 0.51 -20.07 -21.10
CA GLY A 627 1.12 -19.80 -19.81
C GLY A 627 2.13 -20.87 -19.38
N THR A 628 3.16 -20.49 -18.63
CA THR A 628 4.19 -21.41 -18.15
C THR A 628 4.41 -21.29 -16.65
N ILE A 629 4.46 -22.44 -15.97
CA ILE A 629 4.84 -22.56 -14.55
C ILE A 629 6.03 -23.52 -14.48
N GLY A 630 7.19 -23.01 -14.06
CA GLY A 630 8.44 -23.77 -14.00
C GLY A 630 8.51 -24.75 -12.83
N GLY A 631 7.63 -24.63 -11.83
CA GLY A 631 7.48 -25.53 -10.71
C GLY A 631 6.16 -26.30 -10.71
N SER A 632 5.54 -26.39 -9.53
CA SER A 632 4.21 -27.00 -9.33
C SER A 632 3.10 -25.95 -9.31
N ALA A 633 1.91 -26.35 -9.73
CA ALA A 633 0.67 -25.62 -9.53
C ALA A 633 -0.11 -26.29 -8.39
N THR A 634 -0.20 -25.65 -7.23
CA THR A 634 -0.82 -26.22 -6.02
C THR A 634 -1.94 -25.33 -5.52
N LEU A 635 -3.09 -25.94 -5.25
CA LEU A 635 -4.26 -25.30 -4.67
C LEU A 635 -4.72 -26.13 -3.47
N ASP A 636 -4.55 -25.59 -2.28
CA ASP A 636 -4.89 -26.21 -1.00
C ASP A 636 -5.97 -25.39 -0.29
N VAL A 637 -7.15 -25.98 -0.15
CA VAL A 637 -8.26 -25.40 0.62
C VAL A 637 -8.52 -26.28 1.83
N THR A 638 -8.42 -25.72 3.02
CA THR A 638 -8.72 -26.40 4.28
C THR A 638 -9.72 -25.59 5.09
N THR A 639 -10.88 -26.18 5.34
CA THR A 639 -11.94 -25.58 6.15
C THR A 639 -12.73 -26.60 6.95
N GLN A 640 -13.33 -26.20 8.06
CA GLN A 640 -14.32 -27.03 8.73
C GLN A 640 -15.66 -26.99 8.00
N ASN A 641 -16.20 -25.80 7.75
CA ASN A 641 -17.49 -25.65 7.06
C ASN A 641 -17.39 -24.65 5.92
N LEU A 642 -18.11 -24.91 4.83
CA LEU A 642 -18.16 -24.02 3.68
C LEU A 642 -19.62 -23.79 3.28
N SER A 643 -19.98 -22.55 2.99
CA SER A 643 -21.30 -22.19 2.46
C SER A 643 -21.15 -21.22 1.29
N SER A 644 -21.47 -21.67 0.07
CA SER A 644 -21.62 -20.81 -1.09
C SER A 644 -23.11 -20.55 -1.36
N GLY A 645 -23.50 -19.29 -1.33
CA GLY A 645 -24.86 -18.84 -1.65
C GLY A 645 -25.22 -18.99 -3.13
N ARG A 646 -24.21 -19.22 -3.99
CA ARG A 646 -24.37 -19.51 -5.42
C ARG A 646 -23.54 -20.74 -5.79
N SER A 647 -22.57 -20.59 -6.69
CA SER A 647 -21.71 -21.67 -7.17
C SER A 647 -20.39 -21.76 -6.41
N LEU A 648 -19.78 -22.92 -6.44
CA LEU A 648 -18.41 -23.16 -6.00
C LEU A 648 -17.60 -23.63 -7.21
N PHE A 649 -16.51 -22.94 -7.52
CA PHE A 649 -15.64 -23.28 -8.63
C PHE A 649 -14.18 -23.33 -8.16
N VAL A 650 -13.59 -24.51 -8.23
CA VAL A 650 -12.23 -24.79 -7.78
C VAL A 650 -11.46 -25.39 -8.95
N ALA A 651 -10.44 -24.70 -9.44
CA ALA A 651 -9.81 -25.12 -10.69
C ALA A 651 -8.32 -24.79 -10.81
N ILE A 652 -7.62 -25.70 -11.48
CA ILE A 652 -6.35 -25.41 -12.17
C ILE A 652 -6.65 -25.47 -13.67
N LEU A 653 -6.52 -24.34 -14.36
CA LEU A 653 -6.92 -24.19 -15.76
C LEU A 653 -5.70 -23.99 -16.66
N ASN A 654 -5.11 -25.07 -17.16
CA ASN A 654 -4.05 -24.99 -18.18
C ASN A 654 -4.61 -24.83 -19.61
N SER A 655 -5.93 -24.91 -19.79
CA SER A 655 -6.60 -24.72 -21.08
C SER A 655 -8.01 -24.13 -20.90
N THR A 656 -8.39 -23.26 -21.83
CA THR A 656 -9.68 -22.55 -21.94
C THR A 656 -10.72 -23.29 -22.78
N ASN A 657 -10.36 -24.42 -23.40
CA ASN A 657 -11.24 -25.21 -24.30
C ASN A 657 -11.80 -24.42 -25.50
N ASP A 658 -11.24 -23.25 -25.83
CA ASP A 658 -11.63 -22.39 -26.96
C ASP A 658 -10.69 -22.54 -28.18
N GLY A 659 -9.75 -23.48 -28.12
CA GLY A 659 -8.71 -23.68 -29.12
C GLY A 659 -7.44 -22.87 -28.87
N GLY A 660 -7.36 -22.11 -27.78
CA GLY A 660 -6.14 -21.47 -27.29
C GLY A 660 -5.04 -22.48 -26.95
N ALA A 661 -3.80 -21.99 -26.89
CA ALA A 661 -2.65 -22.82 -26.56
C ALA A 661 -2.77 -23.34 -25.12
N THR A 662 -2.52 -24.63 -24.91
CA THR A 662 -2.43 -25.18 -23.55
C THR A 662 -1.19 -24.64 -22.86
N GLY A 663 -1.32 -24.13 -21.64
CA GLY A 663 -0.14 -23.81 -20.83
C GLY A 663 0.58 -25.05 -20.34
N THR A 664 1.71 -24.84 -19.68
CA THR A 664 2.63 -25.89 -19.20
C THR A 664 2.88 -25.76 -17.71
N VAL A 665 2.99 -26.90 -17.03
CA VAL A 665 3.40 -27.00 -15.61
C VAL A 665 4.53 -28.01 -15.55
N ALA A 666 5.74 -27.59 -15.19
CA ALA A 666 6.90 -28.47 -15.30
C ALA A 666 6.88 -29.65 -14.31
N SER A 667 6.24 -29.48 -13.15
CA SER A 667 6.11 -30.50 -12.11
C SER A 667 4.65 -30.98 -11.97
N ASN A 668 4.02 -30.84 -10.80
CA ASN A 668 2.71 -31.41 -10.53
C ASN A 668 1.63 -30.32 -10.54
N ALA A 669 0.42 -30.69 -10.96
CA ALA A 669 -0.80 -29.92 -10.72
C ALA A 669 -1.61 -30.62 -9.62
N THR A 670 -1.76 -30.01 -8.45
CA THR A 670 -2.42 -30.61 -7.29
C THR A 670 -3.51 -29.69 -6.76
N LEU A 671 -4.72 -30.23 -6.66
CA LEU A 671 -5.87 -29.60 -6.03
C LEU A 671 -6.25 -30.44 -4.80
N ASN A 672 -6.05 -29.91 -3.59
CA ASN A 672 -6.53 -30.52 -2.35
C ASN A 672 -7.69 -29.71 -1.80
N PHE A 673 -8.85 -30.34 -1.69
CA PHE A 673 -10.04 -29.74 -1.12
C PHE A 673 -10.43 -30.50 0.15
N ASN A 674 -10.11 -29.91 1.29
CA ASN A 674 -10.20 -30.52 2.61
C ASN A 674 -11.32 -29.82 3.41
N VAL A 675 -12.53 -30.37 3.33
CA VAL A 675 -13.66 -29.94 4.17
C VAL A 675 -13.86 -31.00 5.24
N SER A 676 -13.61 -30.68 6.51
CA SER A 676 -13.76 -31.68 7.60
C SER A 676 -15.20 -31.83 8.11
N GLY A 677 -16.00 -30.77 8.01
CA GLY A 677 -17.42 -30.72 8.35
C GLY A 677 -18.31 -30.74 7.10
N THR A 678 -19.10 -29.69 6.88
CA THR A 678 -20.07 -29.64 5.77
C THR A 678 -19.78 -28.49 4.79
N ALA A 679 -19.78 -28.80 3.49
CA ALA A 679 -19.87 -27.85 2.39
C ALA A 679 -21.32 -27.80 1.89
N ILE A 680 -21.94 -26.62 1.90
CA ILE A 680 -23.27 -26.35 1.35
C ILE A 680 -23.08 -25.42 0.15
N VAL A 681 -23.56 -25.85 -1.02
CA VAL A 681 -23.48 -25.06 -2.26
C VAL A 681 -24.87 -24.95 -2.85
N ALA A 682 -25.37 -23.74 -3.05
CA ALA A 682 -26.75 -23.52 -3.48
C ALA A 682 -27.01 -24.03 -4.90
N THR A 683 -26.05 -23.88 -5.81
CA THR A 683 -26.15 -24.34 -7.21
C THR A 683 -25.11 -25.42 -7.50
N ASP A 684 -24.14 -25.14 -8.37
CA ASP A 684 -23.17 -26.12 -8.86
C ASP A 684 -21.84 -26.01 -8.11
N ALA A 685 -21.21 -27.16 -7.87
CA ALA A 685 -19.87 -27.29 -7.32
C ALA A 685 -18.97 -28.01 -8.34
N ILE A 686 -18.04 -27.27 -8.93
CA ILE A 686 -17.15 -27.76 -9.99
C ILE A 686 -15.71 -27.77 -9.48
N PHE A 687 -15.06 -28.92 -9.64
CA PHE A 687 -13.66 -29.15 -9.31
C PHE A 687 -12.95 -29.68 -10.55
N GLN A 688 -11.97 -28.95 -11.07
CA GLN A 688 -11.33 -29.37 -12.32
C GLN A 688 -9.84 -29.08 -12.44
N ILE A 689 -9.17 -29.96 -13.19
CA ILE A 689 -7.87 -29.67 -13.79
C ILE A 689 -8.05 -29.82 -15.31
N ASN A 690 -8.07 -28.68 -16.01
CA ASN A 690 -8.15 -28.65 -17.48
C ASN A 690 -6.74 -28.52 -18.07
N GLY A 691 -6.48 -29.16 -19.20
CA GLY A 691 -5.14 -29.38 -19.72
C GLY A 691 -4.29 -30.21 -18.75
N SER A 692 -4.84 -31.25 -18.12
CA SER A 692 -4.13 -31.98 -17.07
C SER A 692 -2.87 -32.73 -17.56
N ASN A 693 -2.77 -32.98 -18.86
CA ASN A 693 -1.57 -33.54 -19.51
C ASN A 693 -0.41 -32.53 -19.61
N SER A 694 -0.67 -31.26 -19.31
CA SER A 694 0.36 -30.21 -19.27
C SER A 694 1.29 -30.30 -18.06
N ALA A 695 0.97 -31.15 -17.08
CA ALA A 695 1.76 -31.43 -15.89
C ALA A 695 2.34 -32.85 -15.93
N ALA A 696 3.41 -33.10 -15.18
CA ALA A 696 3.98 -34.44 -15.02
C ALA A 696 3.02 -35.40 -14.30
N SER A 697 2.27 -34.85 -13.33
CA SER A 697 1.17 -35.54 -12.65
C SER A 697 0.09 -34.53 -12.27
N SER A 698 -1.17 -34.93 -12.44
CA SER A 698 -2.33 -34.13 -12.06
C SER A 698 -3.17 -34.88 -11.02
N THR A 699 -3.50 -34.21 -9.92
CA THR A 699 -4.25 -34.81 -8.81
C THR A 699 -5.34 -33.89 -8.27
N ILE A 700 -6.55 -34.45 -8.07
CA ILE A 700 -7.64 -33.82 -7.33
C ILE A 700 -7.96 -34.69 -6.12
N ASN A 701 -7.89 -34.14 -4.90
CA ASN A 701 -8.18 -34.87 -3.66
C ASN A 701 -9.33 -34.21 -2.89
N PHE A 702 -10.31 -35.03 -2.51
CA PHE A 702 -11.37 -34.68 -1.58
C PHE A 702 -11.16 -35.46 -0.29
N ASN A 703 -10.74 -34.79 0.79
CA ASN A 703 -10.40 -35.44 2.05
C ASN A 703 -11.46 -35.17 3.12
N GLY A 704 -12.35 -36.16 3.30
CA GLY A 704 -13.43 -36.12 4.28
C GLY A 704 -14.60 -35.22 3.88
N GLY A 705 -15.50 -34.99 4.83
CA GLY A 705 -16.56 -33.99 4.73
C GLY A 705 -17.86 -34.46 4.08
N ILE A 706 -18.88 -33.62 4.25
CA ILE A 706 -20.19 -33.74 3.62
C ILE A 706 -20.35 -32.62 2.60
N TYR A 707 -20.63 -32.93 1.35
CA TYR A 707 -20.85 -32.00 0.26
C TYR A 707 -22.33 -32.05 -0.13
N ASN A 708 -23.10 -31.04 0.28
CA ASN A 708 -24.50 -30.87 -0.06
C ASN A 708 -24.61 -29.80 -1.15
N VAL A 709 -24.81 -30.25 -2.39
CA VAL A 709 -24.83 -29.38 -3.57
C VAL A 709 -26.25 -29.36 -4.13
N GLY A 710 -26.84 -28.17 -4.30
CA GLY A 710 -28.21 -28.03 -4.78
C GLY A 710 -28.39 -28.48 -6.24
N GLY A 711 -27.36 -28.29 -7.08
CA GLY A 711 -27.34 -28.65 -8.49
C GLY A 711 -26.37 -29.79 -8.78
N THR A 712 -25.31 -29.48 -9.53
CA THR A 712 -24.33 -30.46 -10.00
C THR A 712 -23.07 -30.44 -9.13
N PHE A 713 -22.69 -31.59 -8.60
CA PHE A 713 -21.31 -31.84 -8.17
C PHE A 713 -20.54 -32.43 -9.36
N GLU A 714 -19.51 -31.74 -9.83
CA GLU A 714 -18.67 -32.18 -10.94
C GLU A 714 -17.19 -32.18 -10.56
N GLY A 715 -16.57 -33.37 -10.60
CA GLY A 715 -15.13 -33.53 -10.63
C GLY A 715 -14.67 -33.84 -12.06
N PHE A 716 -13.76 -33.06 -12.62
CA PHE A 716 -13.36 -33.21 -14.02
C PHE A 716 -11.85 -33.11 -14.26
N MET A 717 -11.31 -34.01 -15.07
CA MET A 717 -9.99 -33.90 -15.71
C MET A 717 -10.08 -34.36 -17.16
N ASP A 718 -9.58 -33.54 -18.08
CA ASP A 718 -9.57 -33.83 -19.52
C ASP A 718 -8.45 -34.79 -19.94
N GLY A 719 -7.29 -34.71 -19.27
CA GLY A 719 -6.14 -35.57 -19.47
C GLY A 719 -6.00 -36.68 -18.42
N SER A 720 -4.79 -37.25 -18.32
CA SER A 720 -4.49 -38.29 -17.33
C SER A 720 -4.27 -37.64 -15.95
N GLY A 721 -4.40 -38.44 -14.90
CA GLY A 721 -4.29 -37.97 -13.52
C GLY A 721 -5.00 -38.89 -12.55
N THR A 722 -4.99 -38.51 -11.27
CA THR A 722 -5.71 -39.22 -10.21
C THR A 722 -6.71 -38.31 -9.52
N MET A 723 -7.98 -38.73 -9.44
CA MET A 723 -8.96 -38.08 -8.58
C MET A 723 -9.29 -39.01 -7.42
N THR A 724 -9.19 -38.51 -6.19
CA THR A 724 -9.43 -39.32 -5.00
C THR A 724 -10.59 -38.76 -4.19
N PHE A 725 -11.63 -39.56 -3.98
CA PHE A 725 -12.62 -39.34 -2.93
C PHE A 725 -12.21 -40.14 -1.71
N ASN A 726 -11.70 -39.47 -0.67
CA ASN A 726 -11.20 -40.08 0.55
C ASN A 726 -12.12 -39.76 1.72
N ASN A 727 -13.07 -40.65 2.00
CA ASN A 727 -14.11 -40.54 3.01
C ASN A 727 -15.04 -39.32 2.82
N ALA A 728 -15.22 -38.88 1.58
CA ALA A 728 -16.16 -37.82 1.21
C ALA A 728 -17.58 -38.35 1.11
N THR A 729 -18.55 -37.61 1.65
CA THR A 729 -19.98 -37.87 1.47
C THR A 729 -20.58 -36.80 0.57
N ILE A 730 -21.08 -37.18 -0.61
CA ILE A 730 -21.60 -36.24 -1.61
C ILE A 730 -23.10 -36.48 -1.79
N HIS A 731 -23.87 -35.40 -1.74
CA HIS A 731 -25.28 -35.36 -2.08
C HIS A 731 -25.53 -34.19 -3.06
N ALA A 732 -26.01 -34.51 -4.26
CA ALA A 732 -26.37 -33.51 -5.26
C ALA A 732 -27.58 -33.92 -6.10
N ASP A 733 -28.11 -33.01 -6.93
CA ASP A 733 -29.08 -33.41 -7.95
C ASP A 733 -28.40 -34.26 -9.03
N THR A 734 -27.21 -33.83 -9.44
CA THR A 734 -26.36 -34.55 -10.38
C THR A 734 -24.96 -34.70 -9.79
N VAL A 735 -24.42 -35.90 -9.80
CA VAL A 735 -23.02 -36.16 -9.43
C VAL A 735 -22.29 -36.74 -10.64
N LYS A 736 -21.26 -36.03 -11.07
CA LYS A 736 -20.38 -36.40 -12.17
C LYS A 736 -18.94 -36.41 -11.68
N ALA A 737 -18.21 -37.48 -11.94
CA ALA A 737 -16.76 -37.53 -11.78
C ALA A 737 -16.15 -38.18 -13.01
N ALA A 738 -15.29 -37.44 -13.73
CA ALA A 738 -14.67 -37.91 -14.96
C ALA A 738 -13.17 -37.60 -15.02
N ILE A 739 -12.43 -38.59 -15.54
CA ILE A 739 -11.05 -38.42 -16.00
C ILE A 739 -10.95 -39.05 -17.39
N PHE A 740 -10.85 -38.23 -18.43
CA PHE A 740 -10.90 -38.70 -19.82
C PHE A 740 -9.55 -39.07 -20.43
N GLY A 741 -8.44 -38.77 -19.76
CA GLY A 741 -7.13 -39.18 -20.20
C GLY A 741 -6.97 -40.69 -20.34
N ALA A 742 -6.04 -41.09 -21.22
CA ALA A 742 -5.77 -42.48 -21.54
C ALA A 742 -5.50 -43.33 -20.27
N ASN A 743 -4.82 -42.78 -19.26
CA ASN A 743 -4.47 -43.47 -18.01
C ASN A 743 -5.10 -42.82 -16.77
N GLY A 744 -6.29 -42.22 -16.90
CA GLY A 744 -7.00 -41.60 -15.79
C GLY A 744 -7.39 -42.60 -14.69
N THR A 745 -7.20 -42.24 -13.42
CA THR A 745 -7.57 -43.08 -12.27
C THR A 745 -8.52 -42.36 -11.32
N LEU A 746 -9.73 -42.87 -11.18
CA LEU A 746 -10.68 -42.43 -10.16
C LEU A 746 -10.62 -43.38 -8.97
N ARG A 747 -10.09 -42.90 -7.84
CA ARG A 747 -9.93 -43.66 -6.60
C ARG A 747 -11.03 -43.28 -5.61
N ILE A 748 -11.80 -44.24 -5.15
CA ILE A 748 -12.97 -44.01 -4.30
C ILE A 748 -12.84 -44.82 -3.02
N GLY A 749 -12.74 -44.15 -1.88
CA GLY A 749 -12.65 -44.80 -0.58
C GLY A 749 -13.55 -44.14 0.45
N GLY A 750 -14.37 -44.92 1.17
CA GLY A 750 -15.19 -44.43 2.28
C GLY A 750 -16.38 -43.56 1.83
N GLY A 751 -17.24 -43.21 2.79
CA GLY A 751 -18.38 -42.29 2.55
C GLY A 751 -19.50 -42.82 1.65
N SER A 752 -20.28 -41.88 1.10
CA SER A 752 -21.38 -42.17 0.16
C SER A 752 -21.47 -41.13 -0.94
N ILE A 753 -21.81 -41.56 -2.17
CA ILE A 753 -22.04 -40.68 -3.31
C ILE A 753 -23.50 -40.84 -3.73
N SER A 754 -24.28 -39.78 -3.59
CA SER A 754 -25.72 -39.79 -3.78
C SER A 754 -26.16 -38.72 -4.77
N ALA A 755 -26.95 -39.12 -5.76
CA ALA A 755 -27.56 -38.21 -6.72
C ALA A 755 -29.08 -38.40 -6.81
N ASN A 756 -29.84 -37.30 -6.86
CA ASN A 756 -31.29 -37.37 -7.08
C ASN A 756 -31.62 -37.79 -8.52
N THR A 757 -30.89 -37.27 -9.49
CA THR A 757 -31.17 -37.44 -10.92
C THR A 757 -30.15 -38.34 -11.60
N LEU A 758 -28.86 -38.03 -11.50
CA LEU A 758 -27.81 -38.66 -12.31
C LEU A 758 -26.53 -38.90 -11.49
N LEU A 759 -26.02 -40.13 -11.48
CA LEU A 759 -24.73 -40.47 -10.87
C LEU A 759 -23.83 -41.15 -11.90
N HIS A 760 -22.79 -40.44 -12.37
CA HIS A 760 -21.85 -40.89 -13.38
C HIS A 760 -20.40 -40.84 -12.87
N LEU A 761 -19.71 -42.00 -12.88
CA LEU A 761 -18.30 -42.16 -12.55
C LEU A 761 -17.57 -42.71 -13.78
N TYR A 762 -16.67 -41.92 -14.36
CA TYR A 762 -16.08 -42.17 -15.68
C TYR A 762 -14.54 -42.11 -15.66
N ALA A 763 -13.91 -43.18 -16.14
CA ALA A 763 -12.50 -43.21 -16.54
C ALA A 763 -12.35 -44.07 -17.82
N PRO A 764 -12.97 -43.67 -18.95
CA PRO A 764 -13.12 -44.54 -20.13
C PRO A 764 -11.88 -44.64 -21.01
N GLY A 765 -10.78 -43.95 -20.66
CA GLY A 765 -9.50 -44.03 -21.38
C GLY A 765 -9.01 -45.48 -21.55
N SER A 766 -8.15 -45.72 -22.54
CA SER A 766 -7.68 -47.07 -22.89
C SER A 766 -6.98 -47.83 -21.74
N GLY A 767 -6.35 -47.11 -20.81
CA GLY A 767 -5.79 -47.58 -19.55
C GLY A 767 -6.53 -47.04 -18.32
N GLY A 768 -7.72 -46.47 -18.48
CA GLY A 768 -8.46 -45.81 -17.41
C GLY A 768 -8.98 -46.78 -16.34
N ILE A 769 -8.95 -46.34 -15.09
CA ILE A 769 -9.24 -47.14 -13.90
C ILE A 769 -10.27 -46.43 -13.01
N ILE A 770 -11.28 -47.16 -12.56
CA ILE A 770 -12.04 -46.82 -11.35
C ILE A 770 -11.67 -47.85 -10.28
N ASP A 771 -11.15 -47.38 -9.14
CA ASP A 771 -10.63 -48.20 -8.05
C ASP A 771 -11.36 -47.91 -6.73
N PHE A 772 -12.10 -48.90 -6.23
CA PHE A 772 -12.79 -48.83 -4.93
C PHE A 772 -11.92 -49.43 -3.83
N VAL A 773 -11.45 -48.57 -2.93
CA VAL A 773 -10.36 -48.89 -1.98
C VAL A 773 -10.83 -48.94 -0.53
N SER A 774 -12.10 -48.64 -0.28
CA SER A 774 -12.78 -48.78 1.02
C SER A 774 -14.28 -48.88 0.78
N ASN A 775 -15.04 -49.29 1.81
CA ASN A 775 -16.49 -49.45 1.68
C ASN A 775 -17.17 -48.13 1.30
N VAL A 776 -17.99 -48.16 0.25
CA VAL A 776 -18.67 -46.98 -0.32
C VAL A 776 -20.13 -47.31 -0.55
N THR A 777 -21.01 -46.34 -0.33
CA THR A 777 -22.42 -46.43 -0.76
C THR A 777 -22.68 -45.53 -1.97
N LEU A 778 -23.28 -46.08 -3.02
CA LEU A 778 -23.71 -45.35 -4.21
C LEU A 778 -25.24 -45.31 -4.28
N ASN A 779 -25.81 -44.10 -4.32
CA ASN A 779 -27.24 -43.89 -4.46
C ASN A 779 -27.53 -43.04 -5.71
N SER A 780 -28.47 -43.51 -6.51
CA SER A 780 -29.03 -42.76 -7.64
C SER A 780 -30.54 -43.02 -7.68
N SER A 781 -31.34 -41.98 -7.48
CA SER A 781 -32.78 -42.12 -7.25
C SER A 781 -33.57 -42.23 -8.55
N ALA A 782 -33.29 -41.37 -9.54
CA ALA A 782 -34.03 -41.35 -10.80
C ALA A 782 -33.49 -42.36 -11.83
N THR A 783 -32.17 -42.49 -11.94
CA THR A 783 -31.49 -43.28 -12.97
C THR A 783 -30.60 -44.37 -12.36
N ALA A 784 -30.06 -45.26 -13.19
CA ALA A 784 -29.06 -46.21 -12.71
C ALA A 784 -27.71 -45.48 -12.53
N ALA A 785 -26.99 -45.76 -11.45
CA ALA A 785 -25.62 -45.28 -11.32
C ALA A 785 -24.76 -45.88 -12.44
N VAL A 786 -23.92 -45.07 -13.09
CA VAL A 786 -23.03 -45.53 -14.16
C VAL A 786 -21.60 -45.51 -13.66
N ILE A 787 -20.93 -46.65 -13.79
CA ILE A 787 -19.51 -46.83 -13.51
C ILE A 787 -18.86 -47.28 -14.82
N ALA A 788 -18.12 -46.39 -15.49
CA ALA A 788 -17.58 -46.64 -16.82
C ALA A 788 -16.06 -46.46 -16.85
N ALA A 789 -15.30 -47.55 -16.94
CA ALA A 789 -13.84 -47.52 -17.07
C ALA A 789 -13.27 -48.76 -17.75
N ASN A 790 -12.08 -48.65 -18.36
CA ASN A 790 -11.44 -49.82 -18.97
C ASN A 790 -11.21 -50.93 -17.93
N THR A 791 -10.71 -50.54 -16.75
CA THR A 791 -10.61 -51.42 -15.58
C THR A 791 -11.46 -50.88 -14.44
N VAL A 792 -12.29 -51.73 -13.84
CA VAL A 792 -12.97 -51.45 -12.58
C VAL A 792 -12.47 -52.43 -11.54
N THR A 793 -11.84 -51.94 -10.47
CA THR A 793 -11.32 -52.73 -9.36
C THR A 793 -12.12 -52.46 -8.10
N ILE A 794 -12.48 -53.52 -7.38
CA ILE A 794 -12.91 -53.41 -5.97
C ILE A 794 -11.88 -54.16 -5.14
N GLU A 795 -11.18 -53.46 -4.26
CA GLU A 795 -10.08 -54.03 -3.50
C GLU A 795 -10.52 -55.16 -2.56
N ASN A 796 -9.56 -55.98 -2.10
CA ASN A 796 -9.86 -57.13 -1.26
C ASN A 796 -10.59 -56.74 0.03
N GLY A 797 -11.68 -57.42 0.34
CA GLY A 797 -12.51 -57.14 1.52
C GLY A 797 -13.36 -55.86 1.41
N VAL A 798 -13.33 -55.13 0.29
CA VAL A 798 -14.14 -53.92 0.09
C VAL A 798 -15.54 -54.27 -0.45
N VAL A 799 -16.55 -53.60 0.09
CA VAL A 799 -17.95 -53.70 -0.33
C VAL A 799 -18.42 -52.38 -0.90
N VAL A 800 -18.90 -52.41 -2.15
CA VAL A 800 -19.60 -51.28 -2.77
C VAL A 800 -21.11 -51.54 -2.67
N THR A 801 -21.79 -50.75 -1.86
CA THR A 801 -23.24 -50.89 -1.63
C THR A 801 -24.01 -50.03 -2.62
N ILE A 802 -24.90 -50.65 -3.39
CA ILE A 802 -25.87 -49.96 -4.22
C ILE A 802 -27.15 -49.79 -3.39
N GLY A 803 -27.60 -48.54 -3.22
CA GLY A 803 -28.79 -48.22 -2.44
C GLY A 803 -30.02 -49.04 -2.83
N ALA A 804 -30.93 -49.31 -1.88
CA ALA A 804 -32.06 -50.22 -2.09
C ALA A 804 -33.01 -49.80 -3.24
N SER A 805 -33.10 -48.50 -3.52
CA SER A 805 -33.88 -47.93 -4.65
C SER A 805 -33.03 -47.67 -5.90
N THR A 806 -31.77 -48.07 -5.89
CA THR A 806 -30.79 -47.80 -6.95
C THR A 806 -30.41 -49.10 -7.66
N SER A 807 -30.13 -49.00 -8.95
CA SER A 807 -29.41 -50.02 -9.72
C SER A 807 -28.11 -49.41 -10.26
N ALA A 808 -27.07 -50.21 -10.47
CA ALA A 808 -25.83 -49.75 -11.08
C ALA A 808 -25.48 -50.54 -12.35
N ASN A 809 -25.07 -49.80 -13.39
CA ASN A 809 -24.53 -50.34 -14.64
C ASN A 809 -23.02 -50.14 -14.65
N VAL A 810 -22.28 -51.24 -14.69
CA VAL A 810 -20.80 -51.24 -14.75
C VAL A 810 -20.37 -51.54 -16.18
N TYR A 811 -19.82 -50.55 -16.86
CA TYR A 811 -19.28 -50.67 -18.21
C TYR A 811 -17.76 -50.82 -18.13
N THR A 812 -17.24 -52.02 -18.36
CA THR A 812 -15.81 -52.28 -18.23
C THR A 812 -15.32 -53.45 -19.08
N ASN A 813 -14.06 -53.39 -19.51
CA ASN A 813 -13.39 -54.48 -20.21
C ASN A 813 -12.69 -55.42 -19.22
N VAL A 814 -12.28 -54.91 -18.06
CA VAL A 814 -11.53 -55.64 -17.03
C VAL A 814 -12.22 -55.48 -15.67
N PRO A 815 -13.22 -56.32 -15.34
CA PRO A 815 -13.97 -56.24 -14.09
C PRO A 815 -13.27 -57.00 -12.93
N ASN A 816 -12.32 -56.36 -12.26
CA ASN A 816 -11.53 -56.93 -11.16
C ASN A 816 -12.30 -56.90 -9.83
N TYR A 817 -13.27 -57.79 -9.70
CA TYR A 817 -14.07 -58.01 -8.49
C TYR A 817 -14.71 -59.40 -8.53
N SER A 818 -15.44 -59.76 -7.46
CA SER A 818 -16.12 -61.04 -7.31
C SER A 818 -17.06 -61.35 -8.48
N ALA A 819 -16.98 -62.58 -9.00
CA ALA A 819 -17.90 -63.07 -10.04
C ALA A 819 -19.37 -63.08 -9.59
N ARG A 820 -19.64 -63.04 -8.28
CA ARG A 820 -21.00 -62.88 -7.73
C ARG A 820 -21.65 -61.56 -8.13
N SER A 821 -20.83 -60.55 -8.44
CA SER A 821 -21.27 -59.23 -8.89
C SER A 821 -20.97 -58.98 -10.36
N GLY A 822 -20.63 -60.02 -11.14
CA GLY A 822 -20.29 -59.89 -12.56
C GLY A 822 -18.80 -59.69 -12.87
N GLY A 823 -17.91 -59.92 -11.89
CA GLY A 823 -16.47 -59.76 -12.07
C GLY A 823 -15.70 -61.04 -12.45
N ASN A 824 -14.38 -60.93 -12.53
CA ASN A 824 -13.46 -62.00 -12.96
C ASN A 824 -12.77 -62.75 -11.79
N ASN A 825 -13.13 -62.47 -10.53
CA ASN A 825 -12.51 -63.00 -9.30
C ASN A 825 -11.03 -62.63 -9.08
N LYS A 826 -10.50 -61.61 -9.76
CA LYS A 826 -9.12 -61.14 -9.49
C LYS A 826 -8.94 -60.61 -8.06
N THR A 827 -10.00 -60.03 -7.50
CA THR A 827 -10.09 -59.59 -6.10
C THR A 827 -11.33 -60.19 -5.43
N SER A 828 -11.34 -60.17 -4.10
CA SER A 828 -12.48 -60.60 -3.28
C SER A 828 -13.55 -59.51 -3.06
N GLY A 829 -13.28 -58.27 -3.50
CA GLY A 829 -14.22 -57.16 -3.39
C GLY A 829 -15.53 -57.42 -4.14
N THR A 830 -16.64 -56.86 -3.65
CA THR A 830 -17.98 -57.21 -4.15
C THR A 830 -18.93 -56.02 -4.18
N PHE A 831 -19.87 -56.03 -5.13
CA PHE A 831 -21.06 -55.17 -5.04
C PHE A 831 -22.14 -55.86 -4.20
N VAL A 832 -22.91 -55.08 -3.46
CA VAL A 832 -24.15 -55.50 -2.78
C VAL A 832 -25.30 -54.66 -3.33
N GLY A 833 -26.36 -55.28 -3.84
CA GLY A 833 -27.50 -54.62 -4.47
C GLY A 833 -27.64 -54.96 -5.96
N ALA A 834 -28.47 -54.21 -6.69
CA ALA A 834 -28.76 -54.48 -8.10
C ALA A 834 -27.65 -53.94 -9.02
N VAL A 835 -26.76 -54.83 -9.48
CA VAL A 835 -25.64 -54.47 -10.39
C VAL A 835 -25.73 -55.25 -11.70
N THR A 836 -25.33 -54.64 -12.82
CA THR A 836 -25.16 -55.32 -14.11
C THR A 836 -23.83 -54.91 -14.76
N THR A 837 -22.98 -55.89 -15.07
CA THR A 837 -21.69 -55.67 -15.76
C THR A 837 -21.82 -55.88 -17.27
N GLN A 838 -21.27 -54.97 -18.05
CA GLN A 838 -21.35 -54.92 -19.52
C GLN A 838 -20.02 -54.44 -20.14
N PRO A 839 -19.75 -54.71 -21.42
CA PRO A 839 -18.55 -54.21 -22.11
C PRO A 839 -18.49 -52.68 -22.09
N LEU A 840 -17.27 -52.11 -22.01
CA LEU A 840 -17.10 -50.67 -21.86
C LEU A 840 -17.85 -49.88 -22.94
N GLY A 841 -17.67 -50.22 -24.23
CA GLY A 841 -18.20 -49.47 -25.37
C GLY A 841 -19.72 -49.34 -25.51
N GLY A 842 -20.50 -49.85 -24.55
CA GLY A 842 -21.94 -49.65 -24.45
C GLY A 842 -22.36 -48.56 -23.45
N GLN A 843 -21.40 -47.83 -22.87
CA GLN A 843 -21.65 -46.81 -21.87
C GLN A 843 -22.43 -45.62 -22.46
N PRO A 844 -23.36 -45.00 -21.72
CA PRO A 844 -24.04 -43.80 -22.20
C PRO A 844 -23.07 -42.60 -22.30
N PRO A 845 -23.42 -41.57 -23.08
CA PRO A 845 -22.68 -40.31 -23.08
C PRO A 845 -22.63 -39.70 -21.67
N PHE A 846 -21.54 -39.02 -21.34
CA PHE A 846 -21.26 -38.50 -20.00
C PHE A 846 -22.37 -37.57 -19.47
N ASP A 847 -22.94 -36.72 -20.32
CA ASP A 847 -23.99 -35.76 -19.94
C ASP A 847 -25.43 -36.27 -20.16
N SER A 848 -25.62 -37.54 -20.53
CA SER A 848 -26.97 -38.07 -20.85
C SER A 848 -27.59 -38.86 -19.68
N PRO A 849 -28.93 -38.82 -19.47
CA PRO A 849 -29.61 -39.64 -18.46
C PRO A 849 -29.46 -41.14 -18.74
N SER A 850 -29.13 -41.94 -17.72
CA SER A 850 -29.05 -43.40 -17.89
C SER A 850 -30.45 -44.03 -17.82
N THR A 851 -30.82 -44.86 -18.82
CA THR A 851 -32.11 -45.58 -18.79
C THR A 851 -31.98 -46.85 -17.95
N ARG A 852 -32.97 -47.12 -17.09
CA ARG A 852 -33.06 -48.41 -16.37
C ARG A 852 -33.25 -49.53 -17.40
N VAL A 853 -32.33 -50.50 -17.44
CA VAL A 853 -32.47 -51.69 -18.29
C VAL A 853 -33.62 -52.54 -17.74
N ALA A 854 -34.78 -52.52 -18.40
CA ALA A 854 -35.89 -53.39 -18.06
C ALA A 854 -35.52 -54.86 -18.31
N ARG A 855 -35.87 -55.76 -17.38
CA ARG A 855 -35.81 -57.23 -17.58
C ARG A 855 -36.50 -57.57 -18.91
N ARG A 856 -35.78 -58.36 -19.73
CA ARG A 856 -36.18 -58.90 -21.04
C ARG A 856 -37.70 -59.16 -21.13
N SER A 857 -38.40 -58.32 -21.88
CA SER A 857 -39.81 -58.50 -22.25
C SER A 857 -39.90 -58.95 -23.72
N THR A 858 -40.63 -60.05 -23.95
CA THR A 858 -40.75 -60.76 -25.22
C THR A 858 -41.77 -60.12 -26.17
N ARG A 859 -41.60 -58.85 -26.55
CA ARG A 859 -42.40 -58.23 -27.62
C ARG A 859 -41.52 -57.72 -28.76
N THR A 860 -41.83 -58.21 -29.96
CA THR A 860 -41.19 -57.87 -31.23
C THR A 860 -41.17 -56.35 -31.46
N SER A 861 -39.99 -55.83 -31.74
CA SER A 861 -39.65 -54.42 -31.91
C SER A 861 -40.45 -53.71 -33.01
N ALA A 862 -40.92 -52.50 -32.73
CA ALA A 862 -41.26 -51.54 -33.77
C ALA A 862 -39.97 -50.99 -34.40
N ALA A 863 -39.99 -50.63 -35.68
CA ALA A 863 -38.82 -50.15 -36.41
C ALA A 863 -38.22 -48.89 -35.76
N VAL A 864 -36.97 -48.97 -35.34
CA VAL A 864 -36.18 -47.84 -34.81
C VAL A 864 -35.39 -47.23 -35.96
N ILE A 865 -35.52 -45.91 -36.16
CA ILE A 865 -34.64 -45.16 -37.07
C ILE A 865 -33.35 -44.89 -36.30
N HIS A 866 -32.24 -45.46 -36.76
CA HIS A 866 -30.93 -45.27 -36.15
C HIS A 866 -30.17 -44.19 -36.92
N VAL A 867 -29.78 -43.12 -36.22
CA VAL A 867 -29.03 -41.99 -36.77
C VAL A 867 -27.72 -41.90 -36.00
N THR A 868 -26.60 -42.06 -36.71
CA THR A 868 -25.24 -42.13 -36.15
C THR A 868 -24.48 -40.81 -36.27
N ASP A 869 -24.95 -39.87 -37.10
CA ASP A 869 -24.42 -38.51 -37.20
C ASP A 869 -25.48 -37.53 -37.76
N SER A 870 -25.20 -36.23 -37.66
CA SER A 870 -26.08 -35.15 -38.10
C SER A 870 -26.33 -35.11 -39.61
N SER A 871 -25.42 -35.66 -40.43
CA SER A 871 -25.56 -35.71 -41.89
C SER A 871 -26.64 -36.72 -42.32
N GLN A 872 -26.82 -37.81 -41.56
CA GLN A 872 -27.89 -38.78 -41.78
C GLN A 872 -29.27 -38.21 -41.45
N LEU A 873 -29.36 -37.35 -40.43
CA LEU A 873 -30.59 -36.62 -40.11
C LEU A 873 -30.93 -35.60 -41.20
N SER A 874 -29.94 -34.85 -41.69
CA SER A 874 -30.10 -33.93 -42.83
C SER A 874 -30.52 -34.66 -44.10
N SER A 875 -29.97 -35.85 -44.37
CA SER A 875 -30.38 -36.69 -45.51
C SER A 875 -31.84 -37.16 -45.41
N LEU A 876 -32.31 -37.52 -44.20
CA LEU A 876 -33.70 -37.91 -43.95
C LEU A 876 -34.69 -36.75 -44.15
N LEU A 877 -34.25 -35.51 -43.92
CA LEU A 877 -35.06 -34.29 -44.01
C LEU A 877 -35.04 -33.67 -45.43
N ASN A 878 -33.97 -33.84 -46.20
CA ASN A 878 -33.80 -33.23 -47.53
C ASN A 878 -34.83 -33.70 -48.57
N ASN A 879 -35.45 -34.87 -48.38
CA ASN A 879 -36.48 -35.42 -49.26
C ASN A 879 -37.90 -35.32 -48.69
N ALA A 880 -38.07 -34.63 -47.56
CA ALA A 880 -39.30 -34.66 -46.81
C ALA A 880 -40.16 -33.41 -47.11
N THR A 881 -41.28 -33.59 -47.81
CA THR A 881 -42.21 -32.50 -48.11
C THR A 881 -43.15 -32.28 -46.91
N PRO A 882 -43.33 -31.03 -46.41
CA PRO A 882 -44.28 -30.75 -45.34
C PRO A 882 -45.72 -31.07 -45.79
N GLY A 883 -46.45 -31.87 -45.01
CA GLY A 883 -47.88 -32.06 -45.24
C GLY A 883 -48.70 -30.83 -44.82
N PRO A 884 -49.99 -30.75 -45.21
CA PRO A 884 -50.87 -29.60 -44.90
C PRO A 884 -51.04 -29.27 -43.41
N ASN A 885 -50.57 -30.15 -42.52
CA ASN A 885 -50.68 -30.04 -41.07
C ASN A 885 -49.31 -29.79 -40.40
N GLY A 886 -48.27 -29.43 -41.17
CA GLY A 886 -46.91 -29.16 -40.67
C GLY A 886 -46.12 -30.40 -40.21
N LYS A 887 -46.66 -31.62 -40.38
CA LYS A 887 -45.96 -32.87 -40.03
C LYS A 887 -45.19 -33.41 -41.24
N VAL A 888 -43.94 -33.81 -40.99
CA VAL A 888 -43.04 -34.42 -41.98
C VAL A 888 -43.15 -35.94 -41.93
N ARG A 889 -43.39 -36.60 -43.07
CA ARG A 889 -43.46 -38.07 -43.18
C ARG A 889 -42.25 -38.60 -43.95
N VAL A 890 -41.53 -39.56 -43.36
CA VAL A 890 -40.41 -40.26 -44.00
C VAL A 890 -40.82 -41.71 -44.26
N SER A 891 -40.86 -42.14 -45.52
CA SER A 891 -41.27 -43.50 -45.91
C SER A 891 -40.10 -44.49 -45.84
N PRO A 892 -40.31 -45.74 -45.38
CA PRO A 892 -39.26 -46.75 -45.37
C PRO A 892 -39.12 -47.41 -46.76
N VAL A 893 -38.04 -47.02 -47.47
CA VAL A 893 -37.30 -47.74 -48.53
C VAL A 893 -37.89 -47.81 -49.95
N THR A 894 -37.14 -47.28 -50.94
CA THR A 894 -36.52 -48.05 -52.05
C THR A 894 -35.53 -47.21 -52.88
N ARG A 895 -34.45 -47.88 -53.31
CA ARG A 895 -33.28 -47.36 -54.05
C ARG A 895 -33.63 -46.62 -55.35
N SER A 896 -32.93 -45.52 -55.67
CA SER A 896 -32.41 -45.24 -57.03
C SER A 896 -31.49 -44.00 -57.12
N ARG A 897 -30.29 -44.24 -57.66
CA ARG A 897 -29.43 -43.43 -58.57
C ARG A 897 -29.19 -41.93 -58.31
N ASN A 898 -27.89 -41.60 -58.15
CA ASN A 898 -27.29 -40.28 -58.38
C ASN A 898 -27.72 -39.65 -59.72
N PRO A 899 -27.80 -38.31 -59.75
CA PRO A 899 -27.03 -37.57 -60.74
C PRO A 899 -26.24 -36.37 -60.16
N SER A 900 -25.17 -36.03 -60.87
CA SER A 900 -24.20 -34.95 -60.66
C SER A 900 -24.69 -33.59 -61.16
N VAL A 901 -24.35 -32.47 -60.49
CA VAL A 901 -24.20 -31.12 -61.08
C VAL A 901 -23.21 -30.33 -60.19
N GLN A 902 -21.96 -30.08 -60.61
CA GLN A 902 -21.47 -28.90 -61.36
C GLN A 902 -21.72 -27.54 -60.69
N GLY A 903 -20.63 -26.84 -60.36
CA GLY A 903 -20.65 -25.62 -59.54
C GLY A 903 -21.01 -24.35 -60.28
N SER A 904 -21.10 -23.26 -59.51
CA SER A 904 -20.70 -21.93 -59.95
C SER A 904 -20.45 -21.03 -58.75
N THR A 905 -19.36 -20.30 -58.88
CA THR A 905 -18.87 -19.18 -58.08
C THR A 905 -19.91 -18.06 -57.91
N ARG A 906 -19.79 -17.27 -56.84
CA ARG A 906 -19.14 -15.94 -56.83
C ARG A 906 -19.85 -14.89 -55.94
N THR A 907 -19.00 -14.24 -55.13
CA THR A 907 -18.96 -12.80 -54.77
C THR A 907 -19.76 -12.23 -53.59
N MET A 908 -18.96 -11.54 -52.77
CA MET A 908 -19.24 -10.66 -51.65
C MET A 908 -19.78 -9.29 -52.07
N ALA A 909 -20.48 -8.61 -51.15
CA ALA A 909 -20.37 -7.17 -50.80
C ALA A 909 -21.49 -6.86 -49.78
N ALA A 910 -21.20 -6.51 -48.52
CA ALA A 910 -20.65 -5.25 -47.98
C ALA A 910 -21.70 -4.13 -47.81
N ALA A 911 -22.00 -3.78 -46.56
CA ALA A 911 -22.36 -2.45 -46.04
C ALA A 911 -22.45 -2.55 -44.50
N THR A 912 -21.49 -2.07 -43.69
CA THR A 912 -21.40 -0.69 -43.12
C THR A 912 -22.68 -0.24 -42.41
N ALA A 913 -22.73 0.35 -41.23
CA ALA A 913 -21.83 0.71 -40.12
C ALA A 913 -22.75 1.48 -39.13
N LEU A 914 -22.46 1.47 -37.82
CA LEU A 914 -22.70 2.54 -36.81
C LEU A 914 -23.04 1.97 -35.41
N ASP A 915 -21.98 1.75 -34.64
CA ASP A 915 -21.65 2.42 -33.37
C ASP A 915 -22.76 2.67 -32.31
N ARG A 916 -22.63 2.02 -31.14
CA ARG A 916 -22.28 2.66 -29.84
C ARG A 916 -22.33 1.67 -28.65
N SER A 917 -21.15 1.46 -28.07
CA SER A 917 -20.76 1.48 -26.64
C SER A 917 -21.64 0.89 -25.52
N ALA A 918 -20.94 0.17 -24.63
CA ALA A 918 -21.17 -0.06 -23.19
C ALA A 918 -22.21 -1.10 -22.75
N ASP A 919 -21.73 -2.31 -22.39
CA ASP A 919 -21.83 -2.77 -20.99
C ASP A 919 -20.87 -3.95 -20.76
N ALA A 920 -19.80 -3.72 -20.00
CA ALA A 920 -18.85 -4.73 -19.56
C ALA A 920 -19.44 -5.49 -18.37
N ARG A 921 -20.27 -6.49 -18.67
CA ARG A 921 -20.60 -7.56 -17.72
C ARG A 921 -19.92 -8.83 -18.21
N ALA A 922 -18.90 -9.25 -17.48
CA ALA A 922 -18.27 -10.55 -17.61
C ALA A 922 -19.36 -11.62 -17.66
N ARG A 923 -19.64 -12.12 -18.88
CA ARG A 923 -20.58 -13.20 -19.11
C ARG A 923 -19.91 -14.50 -18.68
N SER A 924 -20.14 -14.85 -17.42
CA SER A 924 -20.37 -16.23 -17.03
C SER A 924 -21.40 -16.84 -17.99
N GLY A 925 -21.01 -17.90 -18.69
CA GLY A 925 -21.92 -18.66 -19.56
C GLY A 925 -21.30 -19.13 -20.86
N VAL A 926 -20.43 -20.14 -20.80
CA VAL A 926 -20.27 -21.10 -21.90
C VAL A 926 -20.04 -22.48 -21.29
N LEU A 927 -21.09 -23.30 -21.26
CA LEU A 927 -21.05 -24.69 -21.73
C LEU A 927 -22.49 -25.23 -21.81
N ALA A 928 -23.21 -24.86 -22.88
CA ALA A 928 -24.35 -25.64 -23.35
C ALA A 928 -24.54 -25.42 -24.86
N SER A 929 -24.31 -26.49 -25.61
CA SER A 929 -24.60 -26.71 -27.03
C SER A 929 -23.68 -26.06 -28.06
N ARG A 930 -22.84 -26.88 -28.70
CA ARG A 930 -22.96 -27.26 -30.13
C ARG A 930 -21.77 -28.11 -30.56
N ILE A 931 -22.00 -29.42 -30.68
CA ILE A 931 -21.30 -30.26 -31.66
C ILE A 931 -22.24 -30.38 -32.86
N GLN A 932 -21.86 -29.74 -33.96
CA GLN A 932 -22.00 -30.29 -35.31
C GLN A 932 -20.68 -30.08 -36.03
#